data_AF-I3YQ66-F1
#
_entry.id   AF-I3YQ66-F1
#
_cell.length_a   1.000
_cell.length_b   1.000
_cell.length_c   1.000
_cell.angle_alpha   90.00
_cell.angle_beta   90.00
_cell.angle_gamma   90.00
#
_symmetry.space_group_name_H-M   'P 1'
#
loop_
_entity.id
_entity.type
_entity.pdbx_description
1 polymer ?
#
loop_
_entity_poly.entity_id
_entity_poly.type
_entity_poly.pdbx_seq_one_letter_code
_entity_poly.pdbx_strand_id
1 'polypeptide(L)'
;MLTEEEKNAGLVGRIIPINIEEQMKSAYIDYSMSVIVSRALPDVRDGMKPVHRRILYDMSAELNLYSDKPTRKSARIVGDVLGKFHPHGDTSVYDAMVRLAQDWSMRYPLVDGQGNFGSMDGDSPAAMRYTEARMKKITDEVMADIDKETVDWTLNFDDTIPEPTVLPTKIPLLIVNGASGIAVGMATNMAPHNLSEVVDACCAYIDNPEITGEEMLQYIKGPDFPTGGIIYGYEGVREAMLTGRGRVMMRAKTDIEHTPSGRECIVITEIPYMINKAEMIKKIADMINEKKIEGISYINDESDRNGLRIIIILKHDAVASVVLNTLFKNTPLQTSFAVNNIALVNGRPQMLPMRDLVKHFVDHRHDVVVRRARFDLKKAEERLHIVQGLLIAQDNIDEIVHIIRSSQTPDAAKQTMIERFNLSDIQASAIIEMRLRALTGLEYGKLIAERDELTKQIAYLKEVLENVGMQMQIIKDELLEIKEKYGDERRSEIVYSSEEFNPEDFYADDDMVITISHMGYIKRTPLAEYRTQNRGGVGAKGSATRDEDFIEHIYVASMHNTMLFFTEKGRCFWLKVYEIPEGARSSKGRAIQNVIQIEPDDKVRAYINVKRLNDEEYVNNNFIIMCTKDGTIKKTKLEAYSRPRQNGVNAIVIREGDQLIEAKLTSGQAEVMIAARDGKAIRFNESTVRPIGRVGAGVRGISIEESDEVVGMICVEPDSKQDVLVLSENGYGKRTDLDEYRITNRGGKGVKTINVTEKTGKLISIQAVTDDNDLMIINRSGLTIRTAVSQIRLAGRATQGVRIINLREGDAIASVMAVPAAGDEDEEVQSAEVAATGNDATPEADRPAEE
;
A
#
# COMPACT_ATOMS: atom_id res chain seq x y z
N MET A 1 18.18 -26.17 -57.21
CA MET A 1 19.01 -25.80 -56.05
C MET A 1 20.45 -25.87 -56.52
N LEU A 2 21.22 -24.80 -56.39
CA LEU A 2 22.65 -24.82 -56.68
C LEU A 2 23.33 -25.81 -55.71
N THR A 3 24.23 -26.63 -56.24
CA THR A 3 25.11 -27.50 -55.45
C THR A 3 26.03 -26.66 -54.57
N GLU A 4 26.58 -27.22 -53.48
CA GLU A 4 27.51 -26.47 -52.62
C GLU A 4 28.75 -25.99 -53.38
N GLU A 5 29.21 -26.74 -54.38
CA GLU A 5 30.31 -26.34 -55.27
C GLU A 5 29.94 -25.10 -56.10
N GLU A 6 28.70 -25.02 -56.61
CA GLU A 6 28.24 -23.86 -57.39
C GLU A 6 28.00 -22.61 -56.53
N LYS A 7 27.63 -22.76 -55.26
CA LYS A 7 27.48 -21.63 -54.31
C LYS A 7 28.83 -21.06 -53.86
N ASN A 8 29.87 -21.89 -53.87
CA ASN A 8 31.20 -21.54 -53.38
C ASN A 8 32.17 -21.12 -54.50
N ALA A 9 31.72 -21.09 -55.76
CA ALA A 9 32.53 -20.70 -56.91
C ALA A 9 32.92 -19.20 -56.84
N GLY A 10 34.22 -18.93 -56.73
CA GLY A 10 34.79 -17.57 -56.71
C GLY A 10 35.24 -17.07 -55.33
N LEU A 11 34.97 -17.84 -54.26
CA LEU A 11 35.48 -17.57 -52.91
C LEU A 11 36.86 -18.21 -52.74
N VAL A 12 37.90 -17.40 -52.48
CA VAL A 12 39.28 -17.86 -52.29
C VAL A 12 39.58 -17.94 -50.78
N GLY A 13 39.75 -19.16 -50.25
CA GLY A 13 40.02 -19.42 -48.83
C GLY A 13 39.26 -20.64 -48.29
N ARG A 14 39.50 -21.02 -47.02
CA ARG A 14 38.74 -22.09 -46.35
C ARG A 14 37.37 -21.56 -45.95
N ILE A 15 36.32 -21.99 -46.65
CA ILE A 15 34.92 -21.63 -46.34
C ILE A 15 34.41 -22.59 -45.26
N ILE A 16 33.94 -22.04 -44.15
CA ILE A 16 33.29 -22.81 -43.07
C ILE A 16 31.80 -22.44 -43.11
N PRO A 17 30.91 -23.33 -43.61
CA PRO A 17 29.49 -23.09 -43.58
C PRO A 17 29.00 -23.12 -42.12
N ILE A 18 28.33 -22.06 -41.69
CA ILE A 18 27.74 -21.97 -40.34
C ILE A 18 26.22 -21.99 -40.47
N ASN A 19 25.57 -22.88 -39.74
CA ASN A 19 24.11 -22.91 -39.69
C ASN A 19 23.58 -21.65 -38.96
N ILE A 20 22.64 -20.94 -39.58
CA ILE A 20 22.09 -19.70 -39.02
C ILE A 20 21.40 -19.90 -37.67
N GLU A 21 20.70 -21.01 -37.48
CA GLU A 21 19.99 -21.32 -36.23
C GLU A 21 20.98 -21.56 -35.09
N GLU A 22 22.04 -22.32 -35.36
CA GLU A 22 23.12 -22.57 -34.40
C GLU A 22 23.88 -21.28 -34.06
N GLN A 23 24.21 -20.47 -35.07
CA GLN A 23 24.91 -19.20 -34.86
C GLN A 23 24.08 -18.21 -34.05
N MET A 24 22.79 -18.06 -34.38
CA MET A 24 21.90 -17.17 -33.63
C MET A 24 21.75 -17.64 -32.19
N LYS A 25 21.60 -18.94 -31.96
CA LYS A 25 21.51 -19.52 -30.61
C LYS A 25 22.79 -19.31 -29.82
N SER A 26 23.96 -19.61 -30.39
CA SER A 26 25.26 -19.42 -29.71
C SER A 26 25.50 -17.95 -29.38
N ALA A 27 25.42 -17.06 -30.37
CA ALA A 27 25.67 -15.63 -30.17
C ALA A 27 24.69 -15.00 -29.17
N TYR A 28 23.42 -15.41 -29.20
CA TYR A 28 22.43 -14.93 -28.23
C TYR A 28 22.72 -15.44 -26.82
N ILE A 29 23.11 -16.72 -26.65
CA ILE A 29 23.48 -17.27 -25.33
C ILE A 29 24.74 -16.57 -24.79
N ASP A 30 25.78 -16.40 -25.62
CA ASP A 30 27.02 -15.75 -25.21
C ASP A 30 26.79 -14.31 -24.76
N TYR A 31 26.02 -13.54 -25.54
CA TYR A 31 25.64 -12.18 -25.17
C TYR A 31 24.79 -12.16 -23.88
N SER A 32 23.80 -13.06 -23.78
CA SER A 32 22.91 -13.13 -22.62
C SER A 32 23.69 -13.44 -21.34
N MET A 33 24.58 -14.44 -21.39
CA MET A 33 25.43 -14.82 -20.26
C MET A 33 26.38 -13.69 -19.86
N SER A 34 27.00 -13.02 -20.83
CA SER A 34 27.86 -11.86 -20.57
C SER A 34 27.09 -10.73 -19.86
N VAL A 35 25.87 -10.41 -20.31
CA VAL A 35 25.03 -9.36 -19.70
C VAL A 35 24.57 -9.75 -18.30
N ILE A 36 24.17 -11.01 -18.08
CA ILE A 36 23.69 -11.49 -16.78
C ILE A 36 24.82 -11.48 -15.75
N VAL A 37 25.96 -12.09 -16.08
CA VAL A 37 27.05 -12.34 -15.11
C VAL A 37 27.98 -11.13 -14.95
N SER A 38 28.27 -10.42 -16.04
CA SER A 38 29.36 -9.44 -16.06
C SER A 38 28.89 -8.00 -16.23
N ARG A 39 27.58 -7.71 -16.12
CA ARG A 39 27.06 -6.34 -16.29
C ARG A 39 25.89 -6.01 -15.38
N ALA A 40 24.78 -6.74 -15.46
CA ALA A 40 23.50 -6.26 -14.97
C ALA A 40 23.23 -6.58 -13.49
N LEU A 41 23.61 -7.77 -13.03
CA LEU A 41 23.33 -8.24 -11.68
C LEU A 41 24.53 -8.03 -10.74
N PRO A 42 24.29 -7.72 -9.46
CA PRO A 42 25.34 -7.65 -8.45
C PRO A 42 25.76 -9.05 -7.99
N ASP A 43 27.00 -9.17 -7.50
CA ASP A 43 27.44 -10.36 -6.74
C ASP A 43 26.84 -10.30 -5.32
N VAL A 44 26.36 -11.44 -4.80
CA VAL A 44 25.70 -11.50 -3.49
C VAL A 44 26.63 -11.10 -2.34
N ARG A 45 27.94 -11.32 -2.50
CA ARG A 45 28.94 -11.20 -1.42
C ARG A 45 29.29 -9.75 -1.09
N ASP A 46 29.48 -8.92 -2.11
CA ASP A 46 29.85 -7.50 -1.96
C ASP A 46 28.79 -6.53 -2.47
N GLY A 47 27.74 -7.02 -3.13
CA GLY A 47 26.67 -6.21 -3.70
C GLY A 47 27.06 -5.35 -4.89
N MET A 48 28.25 -5.54 -5.44
CA MET A 48 28.77 -4.71 -6.51
C MET A 48 28.55 -5.31 -7.88
N LYS A 49 28.20 -4.44 -8.83
CA LYS A 49 28.37 -4.71 -10.26
C LYS A 49 29.84 -4.53 -10.64
N PRO A 50 30.32 -5.15 -11.72
CA PRO A 50 31.71 -5.02 -12.14
C PRO A 50 32.19 -3.57 -12.32
N VAL A 51 31.34 -2.68 -12.86
CA VAL A 51 31.70 -1.27 -13.01
C VAL A 51 31.95 -0.57 -11.66
N HIS A 52 31.13 -0.84 -10.64
CA HIS A 52 31.31 -0.25 -9.31
C HIS A 52 32.59 -0.78 -8.65
N ARG A 53 32.83 -2.09 -8.74
CA ARG A 53 34.03 -2.73 -8.17
C ARG A 53 35.31 -2.16 -8.76
N ARG A 54 35.35 -2.00 -10.10
CA ARG A 54 36.49 -1.43 -10.83
C ARG A 54 36.73 0.03 -10.47
N ILE A 55 35.69 0.84 -10.34
CA ILE A 55 35.81 2.24 -9.90
C ILE A 55 36.43 2.30 -8.50
N LEU A 56 35.91 1.55 -7.53
CA LEU A 56 36.43 1.59 -6.15
C LEU A 56 37.84 1.01 -6.03
N TYR A 57 38.14 -0.07 -6.77
CA TYR A 57 39.47 -0.66 -6.82
C TYR A 57 40.50 0.32 -7.40
N ASP A 58 40.21 0.93 -8.56
CA ASP A 58 41.09 1.93 -9.19
C ASP A 58 41.30 3.15 -8.29
N MET A 59 40.22 3.67 -7.69
CA MET A 59 40.31 4.79 -6.74
C MET A 59 41.21 4.47 -5.53
N SER A 60 41.20 3.24 -5.03
CA SER A 60 41.98 2.84 -3.86
C SER A 60 43.43 2.44 -4.19
N ALA A 61 43.63 1.40 -5.01
CA ALA A 61 44.92 0.75 -5.22
C ALA A 61 45.80 1.52 -6.22
N GLU A 62 45.21 2.08 -7.28
CA GLU A 62 45.96 2.72 -8.36
C GLU A 62 46.14 4.23 -8.13
N LEU A 63 45.09 4.91 -7.67
CA LEU A 63 45.07 6.37 -7.52
C LEU A 63 45.26 6.86 -6.08
N ASN A 64 45.20 5.96 -5.09
CA ASN A 64 45.35 6.28 -3.67
C ASN A 64 44.42 7.43 -3.22
N LEU A 65 43.11 7.31 -3.51
CA LEU A 65 42.07 8.31 -3.24
C LEU A 65 41.18 7.92 -2.05
N TYR A 66 41.82 7.48 -0.96
CA TYR A 66 41.17 7.26 0.33
C TYR A 66 40.56 8.54 0.89
N SER A 67 39.68 8.38 1.88
CA SER A 67 38.89 9.48 2.43
C SER A 67 39.71 10.63 3.05
N ASP A 68 40.93 10.34 3.50
CA ASP A 68 41.88 11.31 4.06
C ASP A 68 42.65 12.10 2.99
N LYS A 69 42.52 11.74 1.71
CA LYS A 69 43.23 12.39 0.60
C LYS A 69 42.40 13.50 -0.03
N PRO A 70 43.04 14.49 -0.70
CA PRO A 70 42.33 15.48 -1.50
C PRO A 70 41.64 14.82 -2.69
N THR A 71 40.52 15.41 -3.12
CA THR A 71 39.79 15.00 -4.33
C THR A 71 40.68 15.05 -5.58
N ARG A 72 40.26 14.34 -6.62
CA ARG A 72 40.83 14.41 -7.97
C ARG A 72 39.76 14.59 -9.00
N LYS A 73 40.13 15.20 -10.14
CA LYS A 73 39.23 15.37 -11.29
C LYS A 73 38.62 14.04 -11.69
N SER A 74 37.29 14.02 -11.80
CA SER A 74 36.53 12.83 -12.19
C SER A 74 37.00 12.26 -13.52
N ALA A 75 37.38 13.12 -14.47
CA ALA A 75 37.95 12.70 -15.75
C ALA A 75 39.21 11.83 -15.64
N ARG A 76 40.04 12.05 -14.61
CA ARG A 76 41.24 11.23 -14.38
C ARG A 76 40.85 9.83 -13.90
N ILE A 77 39.91 9.74 -12.97
CA ILE A 77 39.42 8.45 -12.43
C ILE A 77 38.75 7.65 -13.54
N VAL A 78 37.84 8.28 -14.28
CA VAL A 78 37.15 7.65 -15.42
C VAL A 78 38.17 7.18 -16.47
N GLY A 79 39.16 8.01 -16.83
CA GLY A 79 40.19 7.64 -17.79
C GLY A 79 41.02 6.43 -17.37
N ASP A 80 41.41 6.33 -16.11
CA ASP A 80 42.22 5.21 -15.59
C ASP A 80 41.40 3.90 -15.56
N VAL A 81 40.16 3.96 -15.05
CA VAL A 81 39.23 2.83 -15.05
C VAL A 81 39.00 2.31 -16.47
N LEU A 82 38.81 3.18 -17.46
CA LEU A 82 38.64 2.79 -18.86
C LEU A 82 39.89 2.12 -19.44
N GLY A 83 41.06 2.72 -19.17
CA GLY A 83 42.33 2.25 -19.71
C GLY A 83 42.76 0.89 -19.14
N LYS A 84 42.43 0.61 -17.87
CA LYS A 84 42.91 -0.57 -17.16
C LYS A 84 41.88 -1.68 -16.99
N PHE A 85 40.61 -1.34 -16.71
CA PHE A 85 39.65 -2.33 -16.19
C PHE A 85 38.33 -2.40 -16.96
N HIS A 86 37.82 -1.30 -17.53
CA HIS A 86 36.46 -1.22 -18.06
C HIS A 86 36.42 -0.76 -19.53
N PRO A 87 36.49 -1.68 -20.51
CA PRO A 87 36.60 -1.36 -21.93
C PRO A 87 35.24 -0.98 -22.56
N HIS A 88 34.55 0.00 -21.96
CA HIS A 88 33.23 0.49 -22.38
C HIS A 88 33.23 2.03 -22.47
N GLY A 89 32.06 2.65 -22.72
CA GLY A 89 31.95 4.10 -22.82
C GLY A 89 32.26 4.82 -21.51
N ASP A 90 32.89 5.99 -21.60
CA ASP A 90 33.21 6.87 -20.48
C ASP A 90 31.98 7.31 -19.69
N THR A 91 30.89 7.63 -20.38
CA THR A 91 29.61 8.01 -19.76
C THR A 91 29.11 6.96 -18.77
N SER A 92 29.22 5.67 -19.10
CA SER A 92 28.75 4.60 -18.20
C SER A 92 29.54 4.52 -16.90
N VAL A 93 30.85 4.74 -16.96
CA VAL A 93 31.72 4.78 -15.78
C VAL A 93 31.45 6.05 -14.96
N TYR A 94 31.32 7.19 -15.63
CA TYR A 94 31.05 8.46 -14.96
C TYR A 94 29.69 8.46 -14.25
N ASP A 95 28.63 8.01 -14.91
CA ASP A 95 27.28 7.94 -14.33
C ASP A 95 27.24 6.96 -13.14
N ALA A 96 27.94 5.83 -13.24
CA ALA A 96 28.08 4.89 -12.14
C ALA A 96 28.79 5.53 -10.94
N MET A 97 29.89 6.26 -11.16
CA MET A 97 30.60 6.98 -10.10
C MET A 97 29.75 8.10 -9.49
N VAL A 98 29.03 8.86 -10.32
CA VAL A 98 28.10 9.91 -9.87
C VAL A 98 27.04 9.32 -8.97
N ARG A 99 26.43 8.19 -9.37
CA ARG A 99 25.40 7.50 -8.57
C ARG A 99 25.94 7.07 -7.20
N LEU A 100 27.20 6.63 -7.11
CA LEU A 100 27.84 6.27 -5.83
C LEU A 100 28.04 7.47 -4.88
N ALA A 101 27.92 8.71 -5.38
CA ALA A 101 28.08 9.94 -4.60
C ALA A 101 26.76 10.64 -4.24
N GLN A 102 25.64 10.25 -4.87
CA GLN A 102 24.33 10.88 -4.65
C GLN A 102 23.63 10.28 -3.41
N ASP A 103 23.35 11.12 -2.42
CA ASP A 103 22.73 10.75 -1.14
C ASP A 103 21.23 10.46 -1.24
N TRP A 104 20.52 10.95 -2.25
CA TRP A 104 19.15 10.54 -2.56
C TRP A 104 19.05 9.23 -3.35
N SER A 105 20.15 8.77 -3.97
CA SER A 105 20.23 7.54 -4.78
C SER A 105 20.85 6.36 -4.02
N MET A 106 21.66 6.63 -3.01
CA MET A 106 22.37 5.63 -2.20
C MET A 106 22.10 5.92 -0.72
N ARG A 107 21.68 4.89 0.02
CA ARG A 107 21.43 5.03 1.46
C ARG A 107 22.72 5.34 2.25
N TYR A 108 23.83 4.76 1.80
CA TYR A 108 25.19 5.00 2.27
C TYR A 108 26.12 5.25 1.07
N PRO A 109 26.33 6.51 0.65
CA PRO A 109 27.23 6.85 -0.45
C PRO A 109 28.66 6.37 -0.22
N LEU A 110 29.30 5.89 -1.30
CA LEU A 110 30.66 5.35 -1.27
C LEU A 110 31.70 6.31 -1.87
N VAL A 111 31.23 7.32 -2.60
CA VAL A 111 32.08 8.35 -3.22
C VAL A 111 31.72 9.71 -2.62
N ASP A 112 32.76 10.50 -2.34
CA ASP A 112 32.65 11.88 -1.90
C ASP A 112 32.90 12.78 -3.11
N GLY A 113 31.84 13.41 -3.61
CA GLY A 113 31.88 14.25 -4.80
C GLY A 113 31.98 15.73 -4.47
N GLN A 114 32.80 16.46 -5.22
CA GLN A 114 32.88 17.92 -5.18
C GLN A 114 32.48 18.52 -6.54
N GLY A 115 31.50 19.42 -6.52
CA GLY A 115 30.89 20.01 -7.71
C GLY A 115 29.41 19.61 -7.85
N ASN A 116 28.81 19.87 -9.02
CA ASN A 116 27.43 19.47 -9.28
C ASN A 116 27.37 18.00 -9.72
N PHE A 117 26.85 17.14 -8.84
CA PHE A 117 26.61 15.70 -9.06
C PHE A 117 25.15 15.38 -9.41
N GLY A 118 24.38 16.38 -9.83
CA GLY A 118 22.96 16.29 -10.16
C GLY A 118 22.08 16.71 -8.99
N SER A 119 20.77 16.53 -9.15
CA SER A 119 19.76 16.88 -8.14
C SER A 119 18.57 15.90 -8.17
N MET A 120 17.71 15.95 -7.15
CA MET A 120 16.41 15.26 -7.15
C MET A 120 15.43 15.79 -8.21
N ASP A 121 15.70 16.96 -8.79
CA ASP A 121 14.94 17.55 -9.89
C ASP A 121 15.25 16.90 -11.24
N GLY A 122 16.23 16.00 -11.28
CA GLY A 122 16.67 15.32 -12.50
C GLY A 122 17.65 16.14 -13.32
N ASP A 123 18.24 17.20 -12.75
CA ASP A 123 19.35 17.88 -13.37
C ASP A 123 20.52 16.91 -13.52
N SER A 124 21.04 16.80 -14.75
CA SER A 124 22.22 15.98 -15.01
C SER A 124 23.43 16.50 -14.23
N PRO A 125 24.34 15.61 -13.81
CA PRO A 125 25.61 16.03 -13.23
C PRO A 125 26.39 16.91 -14.22
N ALA A 126 27.22 17.82 -13.69
CA ALA A 126 28.15 18.55 -14.53
C ALA A 126 29.12 17.57 -15.21
N ALA A 127 29.71 17.97 -16.35
CA ALA A 127 30.67 17.14 -17.05
C ALA A 127 31.89 16.78 -16.15
N MET A 128 32.46 15.58 -16.33
CA MET A 128 33.57 15.03 -15.53
C MET A 128 34.86 15.89 -15.48
N ARG A 129 34.98 16.90 -16.34
CA ARG A 129 36.07 17.90 -16.31
C ARG A 129 35.91 18.94 -15.19
N TYR A 130 34.69 19.13 -14.69
CA TYR A 130 34.39 20.11 -13.63
C TYR A 130 34.33 19.45 -12.26
N THR A 131 33.77 18.25 -12.17
CA THR A 131 33.61 17.51 -10.92
C THR A 131 34.93 16.88 -10.45
N GLU A 132 35.01 16.69 -9.14
CA GLU A 132 36.08 15.94 -8.50
C GLU A 132 35.49 14.90 -7.55
N ALA A 133 36.23 13.82 -7.30
CA ALA A 133 35.80 12.74 -6.44
C ALA A 133 36.97 12.14 -5.64
N ARG A 134 36.62 11.50 -4.52
CA ARG A 134 37.45 10.59 -3.70
C ARG A 134 36.54 9.57 -2.99
N MET A 135 37.11 8.59 -2.31
CA MET A 135 36.31 7.65 -1.52
C MET A 135 35.72 8.32 -0.27
N LYS A 136 34.50 7.92 0.13
CA LYS A 136 33.96 8.23 1.46
C LYS A 136 34.67 7.39 2.52
N LYS A 137 34.67 7.87 3.77
CA LYS A 137 35.29 7.16 4.91
C LYS A 137 34.77 5.72 5.09
N ILE A 138 33.47 5.51 4.86
CA ILE A 138 32.86 4.17 4.93
C ILE A 138 33.44 3.19 3.91
N THR A 139 33.92 3.70 2.76
CA THR A 139 34.50 2.91 1.67
C THR A 139 35.89 2.39 2.02
N ASP A 140 36.60 3.03 2.94
CA ASP A 140 37.90 2.53 3.41
C ASP A 140 37.73 1.15 4.08
N GLU A 141 36.60 0.90 4.76
CA GLU A 141 36.25 -0.41 5.35
C GLU A 141 35.78 -1.44 4.32
N VAL A 142 35.36 -0.99 3.13
CA VAL A 142 35.01 -1.86 2.00
C VAL A 142 36.27 -2.46 1.35
N MET A 143 37.35 -1.67 1.33
CA MET A 143 38.64 -2.03 0.73
C MET A 143 39.65 -2.61 1.74
N ALA A 144 39.31 -2.65 3.03
CA ALA A 144 40.20 -3.09 4.09
C ALA A 144 40.73 -4.52 3.86
N ASP A 145 42.02 -4.74 4.13
CA ASP A 145 42.71 -6.04 4.02
C ASP A 145 42.73 -6.65 2.60
N ILE A 146 42.50 -5.87 1.53
CA ILE A 146 42.54 -6.38 0.15
C ILE A 146 43.94 -6.87 -0.28
N ASP A 147 45.00 -6.32 0.33
CA ASP A 147 46.41 -6.65 0.09
C ASP A 147 46.89 -7.92 0.82
N LYS A 148 46.04 -8.53 1.65
CA LYS A 148 46.35 -9.72 2.46
C LYS A 148 45.83 -11.03 1.88
N GLU A 149 45.78 -11.14 0.56
CA GLU A 149 45.31 -12.34 -0.15
C GLU A 149 43.88 -12.77 0.26
N THR A 150 43.03 -11.81 0.64
CA THR A 150 41.69 -12.06 1.20
C THR A 150 40.61 -12.36 0.16
N VAL A 151 40.90 -12.12 -1.12
CA VAL A 151 39.97 -12.33 -2.25
C VAL A 151 40.67 -12.96 -3.44
N ASP A 152 39.88 -13.56 -4.34
CA ASP A 152 40.40 -14.13 -5.59
C ASP A 152 40.58 -13.04 -6.66
N TRP A 153 41.63 -13.20 -7.44
CA TRP A 153 42.04 -12.27 -8.50
C TRP A 153 41.84 -12.91 -9.86
N THR A 154 41.44 -12.10 -10.84
CA THR A 154 41.43 -12.45 -12.26
C THR A 154 42.25 -11.42 -13.02
N LEU A 155 42.73 -11.76 -14.21
CA LEU A 155 43.30 -10.74 -15.09
C LEU A 155 42.17 -9.87 -15.68
N ASN A 156 42.53 -8.63 -16.00
CA ASN A 156 41.69 -7.67 -16.70
C ASN A 156 41.45 -8.07 -18.16
N PHE A 157 40.78 -7.21 -18.93
CA PHE A 157 40.30 -7.54 -20.27
C PHE A 157 41.41 -7.76 -21.33
N ASP A 158 42.65 -7.34 -21.06
CA ASP A 158 43.81 -7.53 -21.94
C ASP A 158 44.88 -8.46 -21.36
N ASP A 159 44.55 -9.18 -20.28
CA ASP A 159 45.40 -10.15 -19.60
C ASP A 159 46.72 -9.56 -19.03
N THR A 160 46.77 -8.26 -18.69
CA THR A 160 47.99 -7.59 -18.20
C THR A 160 47.98 -7.22 -16.72
N ILE A 161 46.82 -6.86 -16.15
CA ILE A 161 46.69 -6.34 -14.79
C ILE A 161 45.71 -7.20 -14.00
N PRO A 162 46.02 -7.62 -12.76
CA PRO A 162 45.07 -8.32 -11.92
C PRO A 162 43.97 -7.37 -11.37
N GLU A 163 42.72 -7.83 -11.38
CA GLU A 163 41.56 -7.18 -10.75
C GLU A 163 40.84 -8.16 -9.79
N PRO A 164 40.26 -7.65 -8.68
CA PRO A 164 39.57 -8.50 -7.71
C PRO A 164 38.20 -8.95 -8.24
N THR A 165 37.88 -10.22 -8.02
CA THR A 165 36.56 -10.78 -8.40
C THR A 165 35.43 -10.31 -7.48
N VAL A 166 35.75 -10.03 -6.21
CA VAL A 166 34.88 -9.57 -5.13
C VAL A 166 35.68 -8.66 -4.19
N LEU A 167 35.03 -7.77 -3.45
CA LEU A 167 35.68 -6.94 -2.42
C LEU A 167 35.65 -7.60 -1.04
N PRO A 168 36.68 -7.42 -0.19
CA PRO A 168 36.75 -7.98 1.17
C PRO A 168 35.86 -7.23 2.17
N THR A 169 34.78 -6.62 1.71
CA THR A 169 33.96 -5.65 2.45
C THR A 169 33.59 -6.13 3.86
N LYS A 170 33.70 -5.23 4.84
CA LYS A 170 33.15 -5.43 6.20
C LYS A 170 31.68 -5.05 6.32
N ILE A 171 31.11 -4.47 5.26
CA ILE A 171 29.76 -3.90 5.25
C ILE A 171 28.88 -4.73 4.31
N PRO A 172 27.65 -5.11 4.71
CA PRO A 172 26.70 -5.83 3.86
C PRO A 172 26.07 -4.92 2.78
N LEU A 173 26.90 -4.41 1.86
CA LEU A 173 26.59 -3.36 0.89
C LEU A 173 25.36 -3.66 0.04
N LEU A 174 25.17 -4.92 -0.37
CA LEU A 174 24.01 -5.34 -1.15
C LEU A 174 22.69 -5.06 -0.43
N ILE A 175 22.65 -5.30 0.88
CA ILE A 175 21.45 -5.16 1.70
C ILE A 175 21.23 -3.69 2.04
N VAL A 176 22.28 -2.98 2.46
CA VAL A 176 22.15 -1.60 2.95
C VAL A 176 21.91 -0.58 1.83
N ASN A 177 22.52 -0.77 0.65
CA ASN A 177 22.34 0.15 -0.48
C ASN A 177 21.35 -0.36 -1.53
N GLY A 178 21.03 -1.66 -1.53
CA GLY A 178 20.25 -2.27 -2.59
C GLY A 178 20.99 -2.28 -3.93
N ALA A 179 20.28 -2.71 -4.97
CA ALA A 179 20.79 -2.78 -6.34
C ALA A 179 19.62 -2.80 -7.32
N SER A 180 19.77 -2.16 -8.47
CA SER A 180 18.81 -2.25 -9.56
C SER A 180 19.52 -2.61 -10.85
N GLY A 181 18.93 -3.44 -11.69
CA GLY A 181 19.54 -3.87 -12.94
C GLY A 181 18.59 -4.69 -13.81
N ILE A 182 18.68 -4.49 -15.12
CA ILE A 182 17.90 -5.25 -16.11
C ILE A 182 18.89 -6.08 -16.92
N ALA A 183 18.75 -7.40 -16.86
CA ALA A 183 19.54 -8.35 -17.61
C ALA A 183 18.71 -8.96 -18.75
N VAL A 184 19.25 -9.96 -19.46
CA VAL A 184 18.47 -10.69 -20.47
C VAL A 184 17.58 -11.72 -19.78
N GLY A 185 16.25 -11.53 -19.88
CA GLY A 185 15.25 -12.45 -19.32
C GLY A 185 15.02 -12.34 -17.81
N MET A 186 15.70 -11.42 -17.12
CA MET A 186 15.55 -11.20 -15.67
C MET A 186 15.87 -9.76 -15.28
N ALA A 187 15.43 -9.35 -14.10
CA ALA A 187 15.74 -8.04 -13.54
C ALA A 187 15.95 -8.17 -12.02
N THR A 188 16.69 -7.23 -11.44
CA THR A 188 16.85 -7.08 -9.99
C THR A 188 16.43 -5.68 -9.59
N ASN A 189 15.74 -5.57 -8.46
CA ASN A 189 15.34 -4.30 -7.87
C ASN A 189 15.25 -4.47 -6.35
N MET A 190 16.36 -4.23 -5.67
CA MET A 190 16.53 -4.46 -4.24
C MET A 190 16.43 -3.13 -3.50
N ALA A 191 15.60 -3.10 -2.47
CA ALA A 191 15.43 -1.91 -1.65
C ALA A 191 16.64 -1.74 -0.68
N PRO A 192 17.03 -0.49 -0.36
CA PRO A 192 18.02 -0.21 0.67
C PRO A 192 17.47 -0.48 2.09
N HIS A 193 18.36 -0.72 3.04
CA HIS A 193 18.05 -1.01 4.44
C HIS A 193 18.99 -0.25 5.38
N ASN A 194 18.57 -0.11 6.65
CA ASN A 194 19.37 0.55 7.68
C ASN A 194 20.56 -0.34 8.10
N LEU A 195 21.75 0.23 8.18
CA LEU A 195 22.99 -0.47 8.52
C LEU A 195 22.94 -1.10 9.91
N SER A 196 22.45 -0.37 10.90
CA SER A 196 22.39 -0.85 12.29
C SER A 196 21.51 -2.10 12.41
N GLU A 197 20.35 -2.11 11.74
CA GLU A 197 19.43 -3.25 11.72
C GLU A 197 20.01 -4.45 10.99
N VAL A 198 20.68 -4.23 9.85
CA VAL A 198 21.32 -5.33 9.11
C VAL A 198 22.47 -5.92 9.92
N VAL A 199 23.27 -5.11 10.61
CA VAL A 199 24.32 -5.59 11.52
C VAL A 199 23.73 -6.42 12.66
N ASP A 200 22.62 -5.96 13.27
CA ASP A 200 21.95 -6.72 14.33
C ASP A 200 21.44 -8.06 13.81
N ALA A 201 20.91 -8.11 12.59
CA ALA A 201 20.48 -9.35 11.96
C ALA A 201 21.65 -10.30 11.61
N CYS A 202 22.78 -9.76 11.16
CA CYS A 202 24.00 -10.56 10.97
C CYS A 202 24.48 -11.16 12.30
N CYS A 203 24.47 -10.36 13.38
CA CYS A 203 24.82 -10.83 14.72
C CYS A 203 23.86 -11.92 15.22
N ALA A 204 22.56 -11.74 15.02
CA ALA A 204 21.54 -12.72 15.37
C ALA A 204 21.68 -14.03 14.58
N TYR A 205 22.03 -13.94 13.29
CA TYR A 205 22.31 -15.11 12.45
C TYR A 205 23.59 -15.84 12.91
N ILE A 206 24.63 -15.11 13.32
CA ILE A 206 25.84 -15.69 13.89
C ILE A 206 25.52 -16.44 15.20
N ASP A 207 24.71 -15.85 16.07
CA ASP A 207 24.31 -16.46 17.34
C ASP A 207 23.38 -17.68 17.15
N ASN A 208 22.53 -17.64 16.13
CA ASN A 208 21.62 -18.71 15.76
C ASN A 208 21.49 -18.86 14.23
N PRO A 209 22.29 -19.75 13.59
CA PRO A 209 22.21 -19.99 12.14
C PRO A 209 20.86 -20.53 11.63
N GLU A 210 20.06 -21.11 12.54
CA GLU A 210 18.73 -21.64 12.25
C GLU A 210 17.62 -20.59 12.44
N ILE A 211 17.97 -19.32 12.70
CA ILE A 211 17.00 -18.22 12.76
C ILE A 211 16.12 -18.21 11.51
N THR A 212 14.81 -18.20 11.73
CA THR A 212 13.83 -18.23 10.66
C THR A 212 13.71 -16.86 9.99
N GLY A 213 13.15 -16.84 8.77
CA GLY A 213 12.87 -15.58 8.09
C GLY A 213 11.94 -14.66 8.89
N GLU A 214 11.00 -15.23 9.66
CA GLU A 214 10.08 -14.48 10.53
C GLU A 214 10.78 -13.84 11.71
N GLU A 215 11.64 -14.59 12.40
CA GLU A 215 12.43 -14.05 13.51
C GLU A 215 13.38 -12.95 13.05
N MET A 216 13.89 -13.05 11.82
CA MET A 216 14.75 -12.01 11.23
C MET A 216 14.03 -10.65 11.06
N LEU A 217 12.70 -10.63 10.92
CA LEU A 217 11.92 -9.39 10.83
C LEU A 217 11.95 -8.56 12.12
N GLN A 218 12.29 -9.17 13.25
CA GLN A 218 12.47 -8.45 14.52
C GLN A 218 13.71 -7.55 14.50
N TYR A 219 14.71 -7.92 13.70
CA TYR A 219 15.97 -7.19 13.56
C TYR A 219 15.91 -6.22 12.37
N ILE A 220 15.50 -6.70 11.20
CA ILE A 220 15.31 -5.86 10.01
C ILE A 220 13.83 -5.57 9.83
N LYS A 221 13.41 -4.39 10.28
CA LYS A 221 11.98 -4.03 10.29
C LYS A 221 11.41 -3.92 8.88
N GLY A 222 12.23 -3.52 7.91
CA GLY A 222 11.88 -3.38 6.50
C GLY A 222 12.88 -2.47 5.77
N PRO A 223 12.60 -2.08 4.52
CA PRO A 223 13.42 -1.11 3.80
C PRO A 223 13.59 0.22 4.56
N ASP A 224 14.70 0.89 4.30
CA ASP A 224 15.00 2.24 4.79
C ASP A 224 15.55 3.07 3.63
N PHE A 225 14.69 3.92 3.06
CA PHE A 225 14.99 4.65 1.85
C PHE A 225 15.79 5.93 2.16
N PRO A 226 16.75 6.32 1.29
CA PRO A 226 17.53 7.54 1.49
C PRO A 226 16.68 8.81 1.57
N THR A 227 15.53 8.82 0.88
CA THR A 227 14.58 9.94 0.82
C THR A 227 13.59 9.96 1.96
N GLY A 228 13.64 8.99 2.89
CA GLY A 228 12.66 8.84 3.97
C GLY A 228 11.32 8.34 3.46
N GLY A 229 10.26 9.08 3.75
CA GLY A 229 8.87 8.76 3.44
C GLY A 229 8.25 7.76 4.41
N ILE A 230 7.01 7.39 4.11
CA ILE A 230 6.21 6.45 4.90
C ILE A 230 6.03 5.17 4.10
N ILE A 231 6.42 4.05 4.66
CA ILE A 231 6.04 2.72 4.19
C ILE A 231 4.64 2.44 4.76
N TYR A 232 3.66 2.30 3.87
CA TYR A 232 2.25 2.20 4.23
C TYR A 232 1.70 0.79 4.03
N GLY A 233 1.48 0.07 5.13
CA GLY A 233 1.08 -1.34 5.14
C GLY A 233 2.28 -2.29 5.11
N TYR A 234 2.25 -3.30 5.98
CA TYR A 234 3.40 -4.19 6.23
C TYR A 234 3.47 -5.43 5.34
N GLU A 235 2.34 -5.89 4.79
CA GLU A 235 2.29 -7.20 4.11
C GLU A 235 3.26 -7.29 2.93
N GLY A 236 3.36 -6.23 2.11
CA GLY A 236 4.29 -6.19 0.98
C GLY A 236 5.76 -6.15 1.39
N VAL A 237 6.06 -5.60 2.58
CA VAL A 237 7.40 -5.66 3.19
C VAL A 237 7.69 -7.09 3.61
N ARG A 238 6.78 -7.72 4.36
CA ARG A 238 6.93 -9.10 4.82
C ARG A 238 7.11 -10.08 3.65
N GLU A 239 6.31 -9.97 2.60
CA GLU A 239 6.45 -10.79 1.39
C GLU A 239 7.84 -10.64 0.75
N ALA A 240 8.31 -9.40 0.60
CA ALA A 240 9.62 -9.09 0.03
C ALA A 240 10.77 -9.68 0.84
N MET A 241 10.68 -9.61 2.17
CA MET A 241 11.71 -10.10 3.08
C MET A 241 11.75 -11.64 3.14
N LEU A 242 10.58 -12.29 3.14
CA LEU A 242 10.48 -13.75 3.28
C LEU A 242 10.69 -14.52 1.97
N THR A 243 10.40 -13.91 0.82
CA THR A 243 10.46 -14.59 -0.48
C THR A 243 11.49 -14.00 -1.44
N GLY A 244 11.98 -12.79 -1.17
CA GLY A 244 12.80 -12.02 -2.10
C GLY A 244 11.98 -11.23 -3.13
N ARG A 245 10.64 -11.30 -3.12
CA ARG A 245 9.76 -10.54 -4.01
C ARG A 245 8.58 -9.97 -3.24
N GLY A 246 8.22 -8.72 -3.52
CA GLY A 246 7.07 -8.10 -2.87
C GLY A 246 6.84 -6.68 -3.35
N ARG A 247 5.72 -6.07 -2.93
CA ARG A 247 5.33 -4.73 -3.35
C ARG A 247 5.22 -3.82 -2.12
N VAL A 248 6.23 -2.98 -1.91
CA VAL A 248 6.28 -2.04 -0.78
C VAL A 248 5.61 -0.74 -1.18
N MET A 249 4.53 -0.37 -0.51
CA MET A 249 3.86 0.91 -0.73
C MET A 249 4.61 2.02 -0.02
N MET A 250 4.97 3.07 -0.76
CA MET A 250 5.65 4.27 -0.26
C MET A 250 4.73 5.47 -0.43
N ARG A 251 4.63 6.29 0.60
CA ARG A 251 3.85 7.52 0.67
C ARG A 251 4.76 8.67 1.09
N ALA A 252 4.53 9.84 0.52
CA ALA A 252 5.21 11.07 0.91
C ALA A 252 4.88 11.42 2.38
N LYS A 253 5.84 12.02 3.08
CA LYS A 253 5.60 12.57 4.42
C LYS A 253 5.01 13.96 4.26
N THR A 254 3.86 14.17 4.90
CA THR A 254 3.07 15.39 4.73
C THR A 254 2.49 15.88 6.04
N ASP A 255 2.46 17.19 6.21
CA ASP A 255 1.84 17.89 7.33
C ASP A 255 0.77 18.87 6.81
N ILE A 256 -0.23 19.16 7.64
CA ILE A 256 -1.25 20.18 7.36
C ILE A 256 -0.91 21.41 8.20
N GLU A 257 -0.63 22.52 7.52
CA GLU A 257 -0.30 23.81 8.11
C GLU A 257 -1.35 24.87 7.72
N HIS A 258 -1.21 26.07 8.28
CA HIS A 258 -2.03 27.23 7.91
C HIS A 258 -1.14 28.34 7.39
N THR A 259 -1.54 28.98 6.29
CA THR A 259 -0.88 30.20 5.79
C THR A 259 -1.08 31.35 6.78
N PRO A 260 -0.27 32.43 6.71
CA PRO A 260 -0.49 33.63 7.52
C PRO A 260 -1.87 34.27 7.35
N SER A 261 -2.51 34.05 6.19
CA SER A 261 -3.89 34.47 5.91
C SER A 261 -4.97 33.51 6.44
N GLY A 262 -4.60 32.46 7.19
CA GLY A 262 -5.50 31.47 7.77
C GLY A 262 -6.01 30.38 6.84
N ARG A 263 -5.43 30.19 5.64
CA ARG A 263 -5.85 29.12 4.71
C ARG A 263 -5.10 27.83 5.03
N GLU A 264 -5.77 26.69 4.93
CA GLU A 264 -5.10 25.39 5.02
C GLU A 264 -4.12 25.19 3.85
N CYS A 265 -2.95 24.63 4.16
CA CYS A 265 -1.97 24.18 3.18
C CYS A 265 -1.44 22.79 3.53
N ILE A 266 -1.17 22.00 2.50
CA ILE A 266 -0.49 20.71 2.60
C ILE A 266 0.99 20.96 2.37
N VAL A 267 1.81 20.50 3.28
CA VAL A 267 3.27 20.62 3.26
C VAL A 267 3.86 19.24 3.07
N ILE A 268 4.62 19.03 1.99
CA ILE A 268 5.34 17.79 1.74
C ILE A 268 6.80 18.00 2.11
N THR A 269 7.32 17.16 3.00
CA THR A 269 8.70 17.23 3.53
C THR A 269 9.59 16.10 3.03
N GLU A 270 9.01 14.96 2.65
CA GLU A 270 9.74 13.81 2.11
C GLU A 270 8.92 13.17 0.98
N ILE A 271 9.57 12.71 -0.09
CA ILE A 271 8.93 12.09 -1.26
C ILE A 271 9.34 10.62 -1.41
N PRO A 272 8.51 9.78 -2.07
CA PRO A 272 8.86 8.38 -2.31
C PRO A 272 10.17 8.21 -3.09
N TYR A 273 10.86 7.10 -2.84
CA TYR A 273 12.15 6.80 -3.44
C TYR A 273 12.08 6.67 -4.97
N MET A 274 13.13 7.14 -5.65
CA MET A 274 13.26 7.19 -7.12
C MET A 274 12.20 8.01 -7.85
N ILE A 275 11.54 8.96 -7.18
CA ILE A 275 10.66 9.94 -7.81
C ILE A 275 11.44 11.21 -8.14
N ASN A 276 11.34 11.68 -9.39
CA ASN A 276 11.82 13.00 -9.78
C ASN A 276 10.87 14.07 -9.23
N LYS A 277 11.41 15.01 -8.45
CA LYS A 277 10.63 16.05 -7.78
C LYS A 277 9.95 17.00 -8.78
N ALA A 278 10.70 17.53 -9.75
CA ALA A 278 10.18 18.44 -10.77
C ALA A 278 9.08 17.80 -11.64
N GLU A 279 9.26 16.56 -12.08
CA GLU A 279 8.25 15.82 -12.85
C GLU A 279 6.99 15.52 -12.04
N MET A 280 7.14 15.19 -10.75
CA MET A 280 6.02 15.00 -9.84
C MET A 280 5.19 16.28 -9.70
N ILE A 281 5.84 17.42 -9.43
CA ILE A 281 5.19 18.73 -9.31
C ILE A 281 4.48 19.11 -10.62
N LYS A 282 5.15 18.92 -11.76
CA LYS A 282 4.56 19.16 -13.07
C LYS A 282 3.30 18.31 -13.29
N LYS A 283 3.35 17.02 -12.98
CA LYS A 283 2.19 16.12 -13.10
C LYS A 283 1.03 16.54 -12.19
N ILE A 284 1.31 17.00 -10.97
CA ILE A 284 0.30 17.56 -10.07
C ILE A 284 -0.34 18.81 -10.70
N ALA A 285 0.48 19.72 -11.24
CA ALA A 285 -0.01 20.94 -11.90
C ALA A 285 -0.87 20.63 -13.13
N ASP A 286 -0.48 19.66 -13.96
CA ASP A 286 -1.26 19.21 -15.11
C ASP A 286 -2.62 18.64 -14.67
N MET A 287 -2.67 17.85 -13.59
CA MET A 287 -3.92 17.31 -13.05
C MET A 287 -4.86 18.37 -12.47
N ILE A 288 -4.31 19.45 -11.90
CA ILE A 288 -5.08 20.62 -11.45
C ILE A 288 -5.69 21.34 -12.65
N ASN A 289 -4.88 21.59 -13.70
CA ASN A 289 -5.33 22.27 -14.93
C ASN A 289 -6.40 21.46 -15.69
N GLU A 290 -6.28 20.14 -15.70
CA GLU A 290 -7.27 19.21 -16.28
C GLU A 290 -8.53 19.02 -15.43
N LYS A 291 -8.63 19.69 -14.27
CA LYS A 291 -9.73 19.54 -13.28
C LYS A 291 -9.94 18.10 -12.79
N LYS A 292 -8.86 17.30 -12.75
CA LYS A 292 -8.88 15.96 -12.13
C LYS A 292 -8.70 16.03 -10.62
N ILE A 293 -8.02 17.07 -10.13
CA ILE A 293 -7.83 17.37 -8.71
C ILE A 293 -8.38 18.77 -8.48
N GLU A 294 -9.46 18.86 -7.70
CA GLU A 294 -10.06 20.12 -7.29
C GLU A 294 -9.60 20.52 -5.87
N GLY A 295 -9.95 21.73 -5.43
CA GLY A 295 -9.60 22.22 -4.09
C GLY A 295 -8.18 22.79 -3.93
N ILE A 296 -7.32 22.70 -4.93
CA ILE A 296 -5.98 23.33 -4.91
C ILE A 296 -6.02 24.72 -5.55
N SER A 297 -5.46 25.71 -4.86
CA SER A 297 -5.31 27.09 -5.35
C SER A 297 -3.93 27.32 -5.98
N TYR A 298 -2.87 26.81 -5.37
CA TYR A 298 -1.50 27.08 -5.79
C TYR A 298 -0.55 25.98 -5.30
N ILE A 299 0.51 25.69 -6.06
CA ILE A 299 1.59 24.80 -5.69
C ILE A 299 2.93 25.53 -5.84
N ASN A 300 3.79 25.40 -4.85
CA ASN A 300 5.10 26.04 -4.80
C ASN A 300 6.17 25.06 -4.30
N ASP A 301 7.39 25.16 -4.83
CA ASP A 301 8.56 24.47 -4.31
C ASP A 301 9.43 25.45 -3.52
N GLU A 302 9.55 25.22 -2.22
CA GLU A 302 10.35 26.00 -1.27
C GLU A 302 11.55 25.20 -0.75
N SER A 303 11.92 24.12 -1.45
CA SER A 303 13.09 23.31 -1.10
C SER A 303 14.36 24.14 -1.18
N ASP A 304 15.21 24.01 -0.16
CA ASP A 304 16.51 24.67 -0.09
C ASP A 304 17.63 23.65 0.21
N ARG A 305 18.81 24.12 0.62
CA ARG A 305 19.92 23.23 0.99
C ARG A 305 19.70 22.49 2.33
N ASN A 306 18.71 22.91 3.11
CA ASN A 306 18.42 22.37 4.45
C ASN A 306 17.29 21.35 4.43
N GLY A 307 16.49 21.26 3.36
CA GLY A 307 15.48 20.22 3.22
C GLY A 307 14.55 20.39 2.03
N LEU A 308 13.79 19.33 1.77
CA LEU A 308 12.71 19.33 0.79
C LEU A 308 11.46 19.96 1.43
N ARG A 309 10.84 20.91 0.73
CA ARG A 309 9.61 21.56 1.19
C ARG A 309 8.76 21.96 0.00
N ILE A 310 7.68 21.23 -0.26
CA ILE A 310 6.70 21.57 -1.30
C ILE A 310 5.41 22.00 -0.62
N ILE A 311 4.88 23.16 -0.99
CA ILE A 311 3.65 23.72 -0.42
C ILE A 311 2.53 23.65 -1.44
N ILE A 312 1.39 23.11 -1.02
CA ILE A 312 0.14 23.10 -1.78
C ILE A 312 -0.90 23.90 -0.99
N ILE A 313 -1.24 25.09 -1.48
CA ILE A 313 -2.22 25.98 -0.86
C ILE A 313 -3.61 25.62 -1.37
N LEU A 314 -4.55 25.43 -0.44
CA LEU A 314 -5.92 25.02 -0.75
C LEU A 314 -6.84 26.21 -1.02
N LYS A 315 -7.99 25.94 -1.65
CA LYS A 315 -9.11 26.89 -1.76
C LYS A 315 -9.83 27.00 -0.40
N HIS A 316 -10.56 28.09 -0.19
CA HIS A 316 -11.21 28.39 1.10
C HIS A 316 -12.24 27.35 1.55
N ASP A 317 -12.86 26.65 0.61
CA ASP A 317 -13.91 25.66 0.80
C ASP A 317 -13.39 24.20 0.72
N ALA A 318 -12.09 24.01 0.53
CA ALA A 318 -11.50 22.69 0.36
C ALA A 318 -10.98 22.13 1.69
N VAL A 319 -11.32 20.88 1.97
CA VAL A 319 -10.85 20.15 3.16
C VAL A 319 -9.50 19.49 2.87
N ALA A 320 -8.46 19.80 3.64
CA ALA A 320 -7.09 19.32 3.39
C ALA A 320 -6.95 17.80 3.30
N SER A 321 -7.60 17.04 4.18
CA SER A 321 -7.54 15.57 4.18
C SER A 321 -8.08 14.96 2.88
N VAL A 322 -9.17 15.52 2.33
CA VAL A 322 -9.79 15.05 1.08
C VAL A 322 -8.88 15.30 -0.13
N VAL A 323 -8.30 16.51 -0.21
CA VAL A 323 -7.35 16.87 -1.27
C VAL A 323 -6.09 16.01 -1.18
N LEU A 324 -5.55 15.82 0.04
CA LEU A 324 -4.37 15.00 0.29
C LEU A 324 -4.58 13.53 -0.13
N ASN A 325 -5.72 12.94 0.21
CA ASN A 325 -6.05 11.57 -0.21
C ASN A 325 -6.19 11.46 -1.74
N THR A 326 -6.76 12.49 -2.38
CA THR A 326 -6.87 12.57 -3.85
C THR A 326 -5.48 12.67 -4.49
N LEU A 327 -4.58 13.44 -3.90
CA LEU A 327 -3.17 13.54 -4.30
C LEU A 327 -2.47 12.19 -4.19
N PHE A 328 -2.58 11.48 -3.06
CA PHE A 328 -1.98 10.14 -2.91
C PHE A 328 -2.51 9.15 -3.95
N LYS A 329 -3.80 9.16 -4.24
CA LYS A 329 -4.40 8.20 -5.19
C LYS A 329 -3.96 8.41 -6.64
N ASN A 330 -3.76 9.66 -7.06
CA ASN A 330 -3.60 10.01 -8.47
C ASN A 330 -2.18 10.43 -8.85
N THR A 331 -1.32 10.72 -7.87
CA THR A 331 0.00 11.31 -8.11
C THR A 331 1.11 10.41 -7.56
N PRO A 332 2.38 10.61 -7.98
CA PRO A 332 3.52 9.88 -7.44
C PRO A 332 3.80 10.12 -5.94
N LEU A 333 3.04 10.98 -5.25
CA LEU A 333 3.12 11.14 -3.80
C LEU A 333 2.79 9.85 -3.03
N GLN A 334 2.07 8.91 -3.66
CA GLN A 334 2.04 7.53 -3.20
C GLN A 334 2.31 6.60 -4.39
N THR A 335 3.28 5.71 -4.24
CA THR A 335 3.66 4.75 -5.27
C THR A 335 4.07 3.44 -4.64
N SER A 336 4.38 2.43 -5.44
CA SER A 336 4.90 1.16 -4.95
C SER A 336 6.30 0.89 -5.47
N PHE A 337 7.18 0.46 -4.59
CA PHE A 337 8.47 -0.13 -4.94
C PHE A 337 8.30 -1.64 -5.10
N ALA A 338 8.55 -2.15 -6.31
CA ALA A 338 8.49 -3.58 -6.60
C ALA A 338 9.84 -4.24 -6.26
N VAL A 339 9.94 -4.86 -5.09
CA VAL A 339 11.13 -5.58 -4.64
C VAL A 339 11.28 -6.87 -5.44
N ASN A 340 12.48 -7.10 -5.95
CA ASN A 340 12.89 -8.31 -6.64
C ASN A 340 14.39 -8.58 -6.38
N ASN A 341 14.68 -9.39 -5.38
CA ASN A 341 16.01 -9.67 -4.87
C ASN A 341 16.69 -10.77 -5.68
N ILE A 342 17.21 -10.41 -6.86
CA ILE A 342 18.01 -11.30 -7.69
C ILE A 342 19.48 -10.88 -7.66
N ALA A 343 20.36 -11.78 -7.25
CA ALA A 343 21.81 -11.58 -7.23
C ALA A 343 22.55 -12.82 -7.75
N LEU A 344 23.83 -12.66 -8.09
CA LEU A 344 24.69 -13.78 -8.50
C LEU A 344 25.22 -14.51 -7.27
N VAL A 345 24.91 -15.79 -7.17
CA VAL A 345 25.48 -16.72 -6.19
C VAL A 345 26.32 -17.72 -6.97
N ASN A 346 27.65 -17.68 -6.78
CA ASN A 346 28.60 -18.52 -7.51
C ASN A 346 28.40 -18.43 -9.04
N GLY A 347 28.22 -17.21 -9.55
CA GLY A 347 28.02 -16.92 -10.98
C GLY A 347 26.64 -17.27 -11.53
N ARG A 348 25.68 -17.71 -10.69
CA ARG A 348 24.32 -18.04 -11.11
C ARG A 348 23.30 -17.07 -10.53
N PRO A 349 22.36 -16.53 -11.32
CA PRO A 349 21.31 -15.66 -10.80
C PRO A 349 20.35 -16.47 -9.92
N GLN A 350 20.11 -15.99 -8.70
CA GLN A 350 19.18 -16.60 -7.75
C GLN A 350 18.30 -15.54 -7.10
N MET A 351 17.03 -15.89 -6.84
CA MET A 351 16.13 -15.09 -6.03
C MET A 351 16.38 -15.40 -4.57
N LEU A 352 16.63 -14.37 -3.76
CA LEU A 352 17.12 -14.52 -2.40
C LEU A 352 16.18 -13.83 -1.39
N PRO A 353 15.63 -14.57 -0.41
CA PRO A 353 15.01 -13.96 0.77
C PRO A 353 16.07 -13.26 1.63
N MET A 354 15.64 -12.41 2.56
CA MET A 354 16.54 -11.61 3.39
C MET A 354 17.52 -12.47 4.21
N ARG A 355 17.04 -13.59 4.75
CA ARG A 355 17.89 -14.55 5.48
C ARG A 355 19.07 -15.03 4.64
N ASP A 356 18.84 -15.35 3.38
CA ASP A 356 19.88 -15.88 2.50
C ASP A 356 20.89 -14.79 2.10
N LEU A 357 20.43 -13.54 1.95
CA LEU A 357 21.33 -12.40 1.75
C LEU A 357 22.27 -12.22 2.95
N VAL A 358 21.73 -12.25 4.18
CA VAL A 358 22.52 -12.17 5.42
C VAL A 358 23.51 -13.34 5.51
N LYS A 359 23.04 -14.56 5.27
CA LYS A 359 23.88 -15.77 5.26
C LYS A 359 25.05 -15.62 4.29
N HIS A 360 24.79 -15.26 3.04
CA HIS A 360 25.85 -15.17 2.02
C HIS A 360 26.88 -14.09 2.34
N PHE A 361 26.47 -13.00 2.99
CA PHE A 361 27.40 -12.00 3.48
C PHE A 361 28.25 -12.52 4.65
N VAL A 362 27.65 -13.22 5.63
CA VAL A 362 28.37 -13.82 6.76
C VAL A 362 29.35 -14.89 6.28
N ASP A 363 28.96 -15.74 5.34
CA ASP A 363 29.83 -16.75 4.72
C ASP A 363 31.03 -16.10 4.01
N HIS A 364 30.79 -14.98 3.31
CA HIS A 364 31.88 -14.20 2.68
C HIS A 364 32.82 -13.59 3.71
N ARG A 365 32.29 -12.97 4.77
CA ARG A 365 33.10 -12.44 5.88
C ARG A 365 33.93 -13.53 6.54
N HIS A 366 33.36 -14.72 6.70
CA HIS A 366 34.06 -15.86 7.26
C HIS A 366 35.27 -16.26 6.42
N ASP A 367 35.12 -16.41 5.10
CA ASP A 367 36.25 -16.69 4.20
C ASP A 367 37.33 -15.59 4.26
N VAL A 368 36.92 -14.32 4.22
CA VAL A 368 37.85 -13.17 4.31
C VAL A 368 38.64 -13.18 5.62
N VAL A 369 37.99 -13.40 6.77
CA VAL A 369 38.66 -13.44 8.08
C VAL A 369 39.62 -14.63 8.18
N VAL A 370 39.22 -15.80 7.68
CA VAL A 370 40.08 -17.00 7.67
C VAL A 370 41.30 -16.80 6.77
N ARG A 371 41.13 -16.25 5.57
CA ARG A 371 42.24 -15.94 4.65
C ARG A 371 43.19 -14.91 5.25
N ARG A 372 42.65 -13.82 5.84
CA ARG A 372 43.44 -12.82 6.54
C ARG A 372 44.26 -13.42 7.68
N ALA A 373 43.64 -14.25 8.52
CA ALA A 373 44.33 -14.91 9.63
C ALA A 373 45.44 -15.86 9.14
N ARG A 374 45.24 -16.58 8.03
CA ARG A 374 46.28 -17.40 7.39
C ARG A 374 47.44 -16.56 6.84
N PHE A 375 47.14 -15.43 6.21
CA PHE A 375 48.15 -14.51 5.69
C PHE A 375 49.00 -13.93 6.83
N ASP A 376 48.34 -13.41 7.88
CA ASP A 376 49.01 -12.83 9.04
C ASP A 376 49.81 -13.91 9.79
N LEU A 377 49.31 -15.15 9.88
CA LEU A 377 50.03 -16.27 10.47
C LEU A 377 51.30 -16.59 9.69
N LYS A 378 51.19 -16.74 8.37
CA LYS A 378 52.34 -17.00 7.49
C LYS A 378 53.39 -15.89 7.63
N LYS A 379 52.98 -14.63 7.65
CA LYS A 379 53.90 -13.49 7.83
C LYS A 379 54.55 -13.47 9.20
N ALA A 380 53.80 -13.77 10.26
CA ALA A 380 54.34 -13.85 11.61
C ALA A 380 55.34 -15.01 11.74
N GLU A 381 55.06 -16.18 11.16
CA GLU A 381 55.97 -17.33 11.15
C GLU A 381 57.24 -17.06 10.34
N GLU A 382 57.12 -16.48 9.14
CA GLU A 382 58.27 -16.03 8.31
C GLU A 382 59.15 -15.05 9.10
N ARG A 383 58.53 -14.09 9.81
CA ARG A 383 59.26 -13.09 10.61
C ARG A 383 59.90 -13.70 11.85
N LEU A 384 59.19 -14.54 12.59
CA LEU A 384 59.71 -15.22 13.77
C LEU A 384 60.92 -16.08 13.42
N HIS A 385 60.87 -16.79 12.29
CA HIS A 385 61.97 -17.58 11.77
C HIS A 385 63.22 -16.72 11.54
N ILE A 386 63.08 -15.54 10.92
CA ILE A 386 64.19 -14.59 10.76
C ILE A 386 64.72 -14.11 12.12
N VAL A 387 63.84 -13.69 13.04
CA VAL A 387 64.22 -13.19 14.37
C VAL A 387 64.99 -14.24 15.17
N GLN A 388 64.59 -15.52 15.09
CA GLN A 388 65.33 -16.62 15.72
C GLN A 388 66.76 -16.75 15.15
N GLY A 389 66.93 -16.63 13.84
CA GLY A 389 68.26 -16.63 13.21
C GLY A 389 69.12 -15.45 13.66
N LEU A 390 68.53 -14.26 13.75
CA LEU A 390 69.24 -13.06 14.24
C LEU A 390 69.65 -13.18 15.72
N LEU A 391 68.82 -13.78 16.57
CA LEU A 391 69.16 -14.05 17.97
C LEU A 391 70.33 -15.05 18.08
N ILE A 392 70.30 -16.16 17.33
CA ILE A 392 71.42 -17.12 17.26
C ILE A 392 72.71 -16.40 16.82
N ALA A 393 72.63 -15.52 15.84
CA ALA A 393 73.80 -14.76 15.38
C ALA A 393 74.33 -13.77 16.43
N GLN A 394 73.46 -13.12 17.20
CA GLN A 394 73.88 -12.22 18.28
C GLN A 394 74.49 -12.96 19.46
N ASP A 395 73.97 -14.13 19.81
CA ASP A 395 74.52 -14.99 20.87
C ASP A 395 75.92 -15.55 20.49
N ASN A 396 76.24 -15.64 19.19
CA ASN A 396 77.48 -16.22 18.65
C ASN A 396 78.28 -15.24 17.78
N ILE A 397 78.24 -13.94 18.11
CA ILE A 397 78.70 -12.88 17.20
C ILE A 397 80.17 -12.99 16.76
N ASP A 398 81.07 -13.39 17.66
CA ASP A 398 82.49 -13.51 17.34
C ASP A 398 82.76 -14.60 16.29
N GLU A 399 82.03 -15.73 16.36
CA GLU A 399 82.12 -16.83 15.40
C GLU A 399 81.50 -16.43 14.06
N ILE A 400 80.37 -15.72 14.07
CA ILE A 400 79.74 -15.18 12.86
C ILE A 400 80.68 -14.19 12.15
N VAL A 401 81.29 -13.24 12.88
CA VAL A 401 82.25 -12.29 12.31
C VAL A 401 83.48 -13.02 11.77
N HIS A 402 83.96 -14.06 12.44
CA HIS A 402 85.06 -14.88 11.95
C HIS A 402 84.71 -15.57 10.63
N ILE A 403 83.55 -16.21 10.53
CA ILE A 403 83.07 -16.88 9.31
C ILE A 403 82.96 -15.86 8.16
N ILE A 404 82.35 -14.69 8.39
CA ILE A 404 82.22 -13.63 7.39
C ILE A 404 83.59 -13.15 6.91
N ARG A 405 84.54 -12.92 7.82
CA ARG A 405 85.88 -12.42 7.47
C ARG A 405 86.76 -13.46 6.77
N SER A 406 86.54 -14.74 7.03
CA SER A 406 87.32 -15.84 6.47
C SER A 406 86.82 -16.32 5.11
N SER A 407 85.57 -16.00 4.77
CA SER A 407 84.93 -16.35 3.51
C SER A 407 85.28 -15.38 2.39
N GLN A 408 85.45 -15.90 1.16
CA GLN A 408 85.80 -15.10 -0.02
C GLN A 408 84.58 -14.41 -0.66
N THR A 409 83.38 -14.94 -0.44
CA THR A 409 82.12 -14.40 -0.99
C THR A 409 81.00 -14.44 0.05
N PRO A 410 79.98 -13.58 -0.07
CA PRO A 410 78.79 -13.65 0.77
C PRO A 410 78.12 -15.03 0.73
N ASP A 411 78.02 -15.64 -0.46
CA ASP A 411 77.39 -16.96 -0.60
C ASP A 411 78.18 -18.07 0.11
N ALA A 412 79.52 -18.02 0.08
CA ALA A 412 80.34 -18.96 0.85
C ALA A 412 80.18 -18.78 2.37
N ALA A 413 80.04 -17.53 2.83
CA ALA A 413 79.74 -17.23 4.22
C ALA A 413 78.36 -17.76 4.62
N LYS A 414 77.34 -17.58 3.77
CA LYS A 414 75.98 -18.12 3.99
C LYS A 414 76.02 -19.64 4.15
N GLN A 415 76.62 -20.35 3.21
CA GLN A 415 76.69 -21.82 3.26
C GLN A 415 77.38 -22.31 4.53
N THR A 416 78.48 -21.67 4.92
CA THR A 416 79.18 -22.01 6.17
C THR A 416 78.29 -21.78 7.39
N MET A 417 77.53 -20.67 7.45
CA MET A 417 76.61 -20.39 8.56
C MET A 417 75.41 -21.36 8.60
N ILE A 418 74.87 -21.71 7.42
CA ILE A 418 73.79 -22.69 7.26
C ILE A 418 74.21 -24.03 7.86
N GLU A 419 75.37 -24.55 7.45
CA GLU A 419 75.89 -25.83 7.95
C GLU A 419 76.25 -25.76 9.44
N ARG A 420 76.88 -24.66 9.87
CA ARG A 420 77.43 -24.55 11.23
C ARG A 420 76.34 -24.35 12.30
N PHE A 421 75.35 -23.51 12.02
CA PHE A 421 74.31 -23.11 12.99
C PHE A 421 72.93 -23.71 12.66
N ASN A 422 72.85 -24.60 11.66
CA ASN A 422 71.61 -25.20 11.18
C ASN A 422 70.55 -24.14 10.80
N LEU A 423 71.01 -23.08 10.12
CA LEU A 423 70.18 -21.97 9.68
C LEU A 423 69.60 -22.23 8.29
N SER A 424 68.46 -21.63 7.99
CA SER A 424 67.94 -21.56 6.63
C SER A 424 68.66 -20.50 5.79
N ASP A 425 68.53 -20.59 4.46
CA ASP A 425 69.08 -19.60 3.53
C ASP A 425 68.56 -18.16 3.79
N ILE A 426 67.28 -18.02 4.13
CA ILE A 426 66.67 -16.71 4.45
C ILE A 426 67.24 -16.14 5.76
N GLN A 427 67.45 -16.98 6.78
CA GLN A 427 68.08 -16.55 8.03
C GLN A 427 69.55 -16.14 7.81
N ALA A 428 70.33 -16.95 7.10
CA ALA A 428 71.73 -16.65 6.79
C ALA A 428 71.86 -15.36 5.96
N SER A 429 70.94 -15.14 5.02
CA SER A 429 70.85 -13.89 4.26
C SER A 429 70.57 -12.69 5.16
N ALA A 430 69.59 -12.79 6.06
CA ALA A 430 69.26 -11.73 7.01
C ALA A 430 70.43 -11.41 7.97
N ILE A 431 71.22 -12.42 8.37
CA ILE A 431 72.41 -12.24 9.23
C ILE A 431 73.50 -11.46 8.50
N ILE A 432 73.77 -11.77 7.22
CA ILE A 432 74.75 -11.03 6.42
C ILE A 432 74.35 -9.57 6.23
N GLU A 433 73.05 -9.30 6.11
CA GLU A 433 72.51 -7.94 5.96
C GLU A 433 72.44 -7.15 7.28
N MET A 434 72.80 -7.77 8.41
CA MET A 434 72.84 -7.10 9.70
C MET A 434 73.80 -5.91 9.68
N ARG A 435 73.34 -4.78 10.22
CA ARG A 435 74.18 -3.60 10.46
C ARG A 435 74.84 -3.70 11.82
N LEU A 436 76.07 -3.22 11.97
CA LEU A 436 76.82 -3.26 13.24
C LEU A 436 76.06 -2.66 14.44
N ARG A 437 75.17 -1.67 14.23
CA ARG A 437 74.31 -1.10 15.27
C ARG A 437 73.37 -2.12 15.93
N ALA A 438 73.01 -3.19 15.21
CA ALA A 438 72.12 -4.24 15.70
C ALA A 438 72.74 -5.06 16.83
N LEU A 439 74.06 -4.95 17.05
CA LEU A 439 74.80 -5.69 18.08
C LEU A 439 74.77 -5.00 19.47
N THR A 440 74.06 -3.89 19.60
CA THR A 440 73.91 -3.22 20.89
C THR A 440 72.91 -3.97 21.79
N GLY A 441 73.12 -3.98 23.10
CA GLY A 441 72.25 -4.70 24.03
C GLY A 441 70.78 -4.25 23.99
N LEU A 442 70.50 -3.00 23.61
CA LEU A 442 69.15 -2.50 23.40
C LEU A 442 68.46 -3.20 22.21
N GLU A 443 69.17 -3.43 21.12
CA GLU A 443 68.63 -4.09 19.92
C GLU A 443 68.41 -5.58 20.15
N TYR A 444 69.27 -6.24 20.94
CA TYR A 444 69.04 -7.62 21.41
C TYR A 444 67.73 -7.72 22.23
N GLY A 445 67.54 -6.80 23.18
CA GLY A 445 66.31 -6.74 23.97
C GLY A 445 65.04 -6.53 23.12
N LYS A 446 65.13 -5.71 22.06
CA LYS A 446 64.03 -5.53 21.10
C LYS A 446 63.71 -6.81 20.33
N LEU A 447 64.72 -7.56 19.89
CA LEU A 447 64.51 -8.82 19.17
C LEU A 447 63.87 -9.89 20.07
N ILE A 448 64.22 -9.94 21.35
CA ILE A 448 63.55 -10.81 22.33
C ILE A 448 62.08 -10.41 22.48
N ALA A 449 61.80 -9.12 22.67
CA ALA A 449 60.43 -8.62 22.79
C ALA A 449 59.60 -8.94 21.53
N GLU A 450 60.17 -8.71 20.34
CA GLU A 450 59.56 -9.03 19.05
C GLU A 450 59.29 -10.53 18.90
N ARG A 451 60.25 -11.40 19.27
CA ARG A 451 60.06 -12.85 19.27
C ARG A 451 58.89 -13.26 20.17
N ASP A 452 58.82 -12.74 21.38
CA ASP A 452 57.81 -13.10 22.36
C ASP A 452 56.41 -12.63 21.94
N GLU A 453 56.32 -11.44 21.32
CA GLU A 453 55.10 -10.92 20.73
C GLU A 453 54.64 -11.77 19.53
N LEU A 454 55.54 -12.06 18.58
CA LEU A 454 55.25 -12.93 17.44
C LEU A 454 54.81 -14.33 17.87
N THR A 455 55.44 -14.90 18.91
CA THR A 455 55.08 -16.21 19.43
C THR A 455 53.64 -16.22 19.99
N LYS A 456 53.27 -15.16 20.73
CA LYS A 456 51.88 -14.99 21.22
C LYS A 456 50.90 -14.79 20.06
N GLN A 457 51.26 -13.97 19.08
CA GLN A 457 50.43 -13.71 17.91
C GLN A 457 50.19 -14.98 17.10
N ILE A 458 51.23 -15.78 16.85
CA ILE A 458 51.14 -17.07 16.14
C ILE A 458 50.25 -18.05 16.90
N ALA A 459 50.40 -18.14 18.23
CA ALA A 459 49.56 -19.01 19.05
C ALA A 459 48.08 -18.60 18.94
N TYR A 460 47.78 -17.32 19.06
CA TYR A 460 46.43 -16.78 18.90
C TYR A 460 45.86 -17.04 17.49
N LEU A 461 46.63 -16.77 16.43
CA LEU A 461 46.17 -16.97 15.05
C LEU A 461 45.92 -18.45 14.73
N LYS A 462 46.74 -19.37 15.27
CA LYS A 462 46.50 -20.82 15.17
C LYS A 462 45.20 -21.22 15.86
N GLU A 463 44.98 -20.73 17.08
CA GLU A 463 43.74 -20.98 17.82
C GLU A 463 42.51 -20.44 17.07
N VAL A 464 42.60 -19.22 16.52
CA VAL A 464 41.53 -18.64 15.67
C VAL A 464 41.25 -19.53 14.47
N LEU A 465 42.27 -20.04 13.77
CA LEU A 465 42.07 -20.89 12.58
C LEU A 465 41.46 -22.27 12.90
N GLU A 466 41.65 -22.77 14.12
CA GLU A 466 41.09 -24.04 14.58
C GLU A 466 39.69 -23.90 15.19
N ASN A 467 39.30 -22.70 15.63
CA ASN A 467 38.04 -22.45 16.35
C ASN A 467 37.07 -21.55 15.56
N VAL A 468 36.03 -22.18 14.97
CA VAL A 468 34.98 -21.46 14.23
C VAL A 468 34.23 -20.45 15.11
N GLY A 469 34.04 -20.74 16.39
CA GLY A 469 33.40 -19.80 17.33
C GLY A 469 34.19 -18.50 17.49
N MET A 470 35.52 -18.59 17.56
CA MET A 470 36.38 -17.39 17.58
C MET A 470 36.36 -16.63 16.26
N GLN A 471 36.33 -17.34 15.13
CA GLN A 471 36.21 -16.72 13.80
C GLN A 471 34.91 -15.91 13.69
N MET A 472 33.78 -16.50 14.11
CA MET A 472 32.49 -15.83 14.13
C MET A 472 32.44 -14.67 15.13
N GLN A 473 33.09 -14.80 16.28
CA GLN A 473 33.20 -13.70 17.24
C GLN A 473 33.97 -12.50 16.66
N ILE A 474 35.08 -12.73 15.95
CA ILE A 474 35.82 -11.66 15.25
C ILE A 474 34.91 -10.94 14.25
N ILE A 475 34.13 -11.69 13.46
CA ILE A 475 33.18 -11.10 12.50
C ILE A 475 32.15 -10.24 13.24
N LYS A 476 31.61 -10.74 14.34
CA LYS A 476 30.62 -10.04 15.17
C LYS A 476 31.19 -8.74 15.74
N ASP A 477 32.39 -8.79 16.31
CA ASP A 477 33.07 -7.63 16.90
C ASP A 477 33.35 -6.57 15.83
N GLU A 478 33.83 -6.96 14.65
CA GLU A 478 34.05 -6.04 13.53
C GLU A 478 32.74 -5.41 13.04
N LEU A 479 31.64 -6.18 12.95
CA LEU A 479 30.34 -5.65 12.54
C LEU A 479 29.79 -4.64 13.56
N LEU A 480 29.96 -4.91 14.86
CA LEU A 480 29.56 -3.98 15.92
C LEU A 480 30.39 -2.69 15.87
N GLU A 481 31.69 -2.77 15.58
CA GLU A 481 32.53 -1.59 15.35
C GLU A 481 32.05 -0.77 14.13
N ILE A 482 31.65 -1.44 13.04
CA ILE A 482 31.05 -0.77 11.87
C ILE A 482 29.75 -0.06 12.25
N LYS A 483 28.88 -0.71 13.03
CA LYS A 483 27.64 -0.09 13.54
C LYS A 483 27.92 1.11 14.44
N GLU A 484 28.91 1.04 15.32
CA GLU A 484 29.30 2.17 16.18
C GLU A 484 29.82 3.36 15.36
N LYS A 485 30.63 3.11 14.32
CA LYS A 485 31.24 4.17 13.50
C LYS A 485 30.28 4.81 12.50
N TYR A 486 29.36 4.03 11.91
CA TYR A 486 28.58 4.43 10.73
C TYR A 486 27.08 4.21 10.85
N GLY A 487 26.61 3.61 11.94
CA GLY A 487 25.19 3.43 12.20
C GLY A 487 24.45 4.77 12.29
N ASP A 488 23.23 4.79 11.79
CA ASP A 488 22.35 5.94 11.86
C ASP A 488 20.90 5.52 12.15
N GLU A 489 20.09 6.51 12.52
CA GLU A 489 18.66 6.31 12.75
C GLU A 489 17.92 5.99 11.45
N ARG A 490 16.81 5.27 11.57
CA ARG A 490 15.91 4.99 10.45
C ARG A 490 15.35 6.31 9.90
N ARG A 491 15.28 6.42 8.57
CA ARG A 491 14.67 7.57 7.88
C ARG A 491 13.21 7.28 7.51
N SER A 492 12.94 6.12 6.92
CA SER A 492 11.58 5.76 6.48
C SER A 492 10.71 5.28 7.64
N GLU A 493 9.56 5.89 7.85
CA GLU A 493 8.58 5.46 8.85
C GLU A 493 7.78 4.24 8.36
N ILE A 494 7.38 3.32 9.25
CA ILE A 494 6.56 2.15 8.90
C ILE A 494 5.23 2.24 9.62
N VAL A 495 4.14 2.35 8.84
CA VAL A 495 2.77 2.26 9.34
C VAL A 495 2.26 0.83 9.06
N TYR A 496 2.15 0.02 10.11
CA TYR A 496 1.87 -1.42 9.99
C TYR A 496 0.45 -1.71 9.53
N SER A 497 -0.54 -0.94 9.99
CA SER A 497 -1.93 -1.03 9.56
C SER A 497 -2.13 -0.23 8.27
N SER A 498 -2.38 -0.93 7.16
CA SER A 498 -3.12 -0.30 6.07
C SER A 498 -4.56 -0.18 6.53
N GLU A 499 -4.97 0.97 7.04
CA GLU A 499 -6.40 1.30 6.98
C GLU A 499 -6.75 1.25 5.49
N GLU A 500 -7.50 0.21 5.10
CA GLU A 500 -8.07 0.18 3.75
C GLU A 500 -8.84 1.48 3.59
N PHE A 501 -8.53 2.23 2.51
CA PHE A 501 -9.22 3.47 2.16
C PHE A 501 -10.72 3.33 2.43
N ASN A 502 -11.23 3.96 3.49
CA ASN A 502 -12.65 3.98 3.75
C ASN A 502 -13.22 5.20 3.02
N PRO A 503 -14.11 5.02 2.01
CA PRO A 503 -14.79 6.14 1.39
C PRO A 503 -15.53 7.05 2.39
N GLU A 504 -15.86 6.54 3.57
CA GLU A 504 -16.46 7.29 4.69
C GLU A 504 -15.52 8.36 5.26
N ASP A 505 -14.20 8.24 5.11
CA ASP A 505 -13.22 9.25 5.54
C ASP A 505 -13.23 10.50 4.64
N PHE A 506 -13.87 10.43 3.47
CA PHE A 506 -13.96 11.52 2.50
C PHE A 506 -15.20 12.39 2.71
N TYR A 507 -16.18 11.91 3.47
CA TYR A 507 -17.48 12.55 3.66
C TYR A 507 -17.80 12.66 5.14
N ALA A 508 -18.02 13.88 5.64
CA ALA A 508 -18.52 14.09 6.99
C ALA A 508 -19.85 13.33 7.20
N ASP A 509 -20.03 12.74 8.38
CA ASP A 509 -21.25 11.97 8.74
C ASP A 509 -22.43 12.91 9.09
N ASP A 510 -22.72 13.83 8.19
CA ASP A 510 -23.77 14.84 8.35
C ASP A 510 -25.16 14.25 8.10
N ASP A 511 -26.17 14.80 8.78
CA ASP A 511 -27.58 14.43 8.56
C ASP A 511 -28.11 14.99 7.24
N MET A 512 -28.70 14.10 6.44
CA MET A 512 -29.27 14.39 5.14
C MET A 512 -30.74 13.99 5.09
N VAL A 513 -31.50 14.71 4.25
CA VAL A 513 -32.85 14.35 3.84
C VAL A 513 -32.76 13.69 2.46
N ILE A 514 -33.12 12.42 2.37
CA ILE A 514 -33.22 11.67 1.12
C ILE A 514 -34.66 11.73 0.65
N THR A 515 -34.87 12.23 -0.55
CA THR A 515 -36.21 12.28 -1.17
C THR A 515 -36.23 11.40 -2.41
N ILE A 516 -37.26 10.57 -2.52
CA ILE A 516 -37.51 9.72 -3.68
C ILE A 516 -38.87 10.11 -4.26
N SER A 517 -38.92 10.46 -5.54
CA SER A 517 -40.17 10.81 -6.22
C SER A 517 -40.91 9.60 -6.76
N HIS A 518 -42.19 9.79 -7.11
CA HIS A 518 -43.02 8.75 -7.71
C HIS A 518 -42.46 8.22 -9.02
N MET A 519 -41.84 9.09 -9.83
CA MET A 519 -41.14 8.67 -11.05
C MET A 519 -39.77 8.02 -10.80
N GLY A 520 -39.39 7.80 -9.53
CA GLY A 520 -38.14 7.17 -9.14
C GLY A 520 -36.93 8.08 -9.23
N TYR A 521 -37.10 9.40 -9.12
CA TYR A 521 -35.96 10.30 -8.96
C TYR A 521 -35.52 10.35 -7.50
N ILE A 522 -34.23 10.14 -7.25
CA ILE A 522 -33.61 10.14 -5.93
C ILE A 522 -32.61 11.29 -5.81
N LYS A 523 -32.58 11.92 -4.64
CA LYS A 523 -31.55 12.91 -4.25
C LYS A 523 -31.35 12.92 -2.74
N ARG A 524 -30.21 13.50 -2.32
CA ARG A 524 -29.96 13.93 -0.94
C ARG A 524 -29.87 15.45 -0.86
N THR A 525 -30.37 16.01 0.23
CA THR A 525 -30.31 17.45 0.54
C THR A 525 -29.89 17.61 2.01
N PRO A 526 -28.95 18.51 2.37
CA PRO A 526 -28.56 18.72 3.76
C PRO A 526 -29.76 19.06 4.65
N LEU A 527 -29.83 18.49 5.86
CA LEU A 527 -30.94 18.75 6.79
C LEU A 527 -31.08 20.24 7.15
N ALA A 528 -29.97 20.98 7.17
CA ALA A 528 -29.95 22.42 7.43
C ALA A 528 -30.72 23.25 6.39
N GLU A 529 -30.80 22.81 5.12
CA GLU A 529 -31.61 23.48 4.09
C GLU A 529 -33.11 23.32 4.33
N TYR A 530 -33.52 22.33 5.11
CA TYR A 530 -34.91 22.18 5.56
C TYR A 530 -35.20 23.05 6.81
N ARG A 531 -34.22 23.27 7.70
CA ARG A 531 -34.40 23.98 8.99
C ARG A 531 -34.69 25.49 8.91
N THR A 532 -34.59 26.15 7.77
CA THR A 532 -34.76 27.62 7.67
C THR A 532 -36.21 28.06 7.39
N GLN A 533 -37.09 27.94 8.40
CA GLN A 533 -38.23 28.86 8.57
C GLN A 533 -38.41 29.25 10.05
N ASN A 534 -38.04 30.49 10.38
CA ASN A 534 -38.43 31.10 11.65
C ASN A 534 -39.94 31.37 11.66
N ARG A 535 -40.58 31.11 12.80
CA ARG A 535 -41.98 31.44 13.12
C ARG A 535 -42.38 32.80 12.53
N GLY A 536 -43.34 32.79 11.59
CA GLY A 536 -43.98 33.99 11.06
C GLY A 536 -43.70 34.35 9.59
N GLY A 537 -43.10 33.46 8.79
CA GLY A 537 -42.89 33.67 7.35
C GLY A 537 -44.08 33.20 6.48
N VAL A 538 -44.45 34.01 5.48
CA VAL A 538 -45.47 33.65 4.47
C VAL A 538 -44.93 32.47 3.65
N GLY A 539 -45.64 31.34 3.69
CA GLY A 539 -45.22 30.05 3.13
C GLY A 539 -44.56 30.14 1.75
N ALA A 540 -43.32 29.67 1.68
CA ALA A 540 -42.62 29.48 0.41
C ALA A 540 -43.26 28.30 -0.32
N LYS A 541 -43.77 28.55 -1.54
CA LYS A 541 -44.28 27.52 -2.43
C LYS A 541 -43.23 26.42 -2.64
N GLY A 542 -43.49 25.23 -2.11
CA GLY A 542 -42.92 23.99 -2.62
C GLY A 542 -43.17 23.91 -4.14
N SER A 543 -42.22 23.31 -4.85
CA SER A 543 -42.15 23.12 -6.31
C SER A 543 -43.48 23.37 -7.03
N ALA A 544 -43.51 24.34 -7.94
CA ALA A 544 -44.70 24.77 -8.67
C ALA A 544 -45.56 23.57 -9.11
N THR A 545 -46.70 23.37 -8.46
CA THR A 545 -47.66 22.30 -8.73
C THR A 545 -48.27 22.49 -10.11
N ARG A 546 -47.57 21.95 -11.11
CA ARG A 546 -48.11 21.60 -12.42
C ARG A 546 -47.34 20.47 -13.11
N ASP A 547 -46.54 19.71 -12.35
CA ASP A 547 -45.77 18.56 -12.83
C ASP A 547 -46.27 17.29 -12.12
N GLU A 548 -46.45 16.21 -12.89
CA GLU A 548 -47.03 14.90 -12.51
C GLU A 548 -46.19 14.10 -11.49
N ASP A 549 -45.08 14.65 -10.99
CA ASP A 549 -44.13 13.97 -10.11
C ASP A 549 -44.08 14.61 -8.72
N PHE A 550 -44.27 13.80 -7.68
CA PHE A 550 -44.30 14.21 -6.27
C PHE A 550 -43.39 13.33 -5.43
N ILE A 551 -43.04 13.79 -4.23
CA ILE A 551 -42.17 13.04 -3.32
C ILE A 551 -42.98 11.90 -2.71
N GLU A 552 -42.51 10.67 -2.92
CA GLU A 552 -43.10 9.42 -2.47
C GLU A 552 -42.50 8.98 -1.12
N HIS A 553 -41.18 9.11 -0.97
CA HIS A 553 -40.47 8.77 0.25
C HIS A 553 -39.56 9.90 0.71
N ILE A 554 -39.55 10.12 2.02
CA ILE A 554 -38.62 11.01 2.71
C ILE A 554 -37.96 10.18 3.81
N TYR A 555 -36.62 10.17 3.82
CA TYR A 555 -35.84 9.55 4.88
C TYR A 555 -34.86 10.56 5.44
N VAL A 556 -34.82 10.71 6.76
CA VAL A 556 -33.69 11.33 7.44
C VAL A 556 -32.64 10.25 7.66
N ALA A 557 -31.44 10.46 7.14
CA ALA A 557 -30.35 9.51 7.21
C ALA A 557 -29.03 10.26 7.25
N SER A 558 -28.07 9.74 8.01
CA SER A 558 -26.73 10.29 8.01
C SER A 558 -25.95 9.82 6.79
N MET A 559 -24.92 10.57 6.37
CA MET A 559 -24.11 10.31 5.18
C MET A 559 -23.52 8.88 5.13
N HIS A 560 -23.24 8.25 6.27
CA HIS A 560 -22.70 6.89 6.34
C HIS A 560 -23.77 5.78 6.39
N ASN A 561 -25.06 6.13 6.48
CA ASN A 561 -26.16 5.16 6.39
C ASN A 561 -26.19 4.50 4.99
N THR A 562 -26.91 3.38 4.87
CA THR A 562 -27.05 2.65 3.60
C THR A 562 -28.52 2.52 3.21
N MET A 563 -28.84 2.84 1.96
CA MET A 563 -30.14 2.58 1.36
C MET A 563 -30.14 1.24 0.64
N LEU A 564 -31.12 0.40 0.93
CA LEU A 564 -31.40 -0.85 0.23
C LEU A 564 -32.53 -0.66 -0.78
N PHE A 565 -32.36 -1.19 -1.97
CA PHE A 565 -33.33 -1.10 -3.07
C PHE A 565 -33.74 -2.49 -3.52
N PHE A 566 -35.02 -2.83 -3.40
CA PHE A 566 -35.55 -4.14 -3.81
C PHE A 566 -36.35 -4.02 -5.10
N THR A 567 -36.06 -4.90 -6.07
CA THR A 567 -36.65 -4.83 -7.41
C THR A 567 -37.80 -5.82 -7.62
N GLU A 568 -38.62 -5.60 -8.66
CA GLU A 568 -39.72 -6.48 -9.08
C GLU A 568 -39.27 -7.93 -9.28
N LYS A 569 -38.08 -8.12 -9.87
CA LYS A 569 -37.47 -9.44 -10.09
C LYS A 569 -36.85 -10.05 -8.83
N GLY A 570 -37.00 -9.41 -7.66
CA GLY A 570 -36.54 -9.93 -6.37
C GLY A 570 -35.05 -9.75 -6.12
N ARG A 571 -34.42 -8.72 -6.71
CA ARG A 571 -33.01 -8.37 -6.47
C ARG A 571 -32.89 -7.26 -5.42
N CYS A 572 -31.76 -7.18 -4.75
CA CYS A 572 -31.41 -6.16 -3.77
C CYS A 572 -30.12 -5.45 -4.19
N PHE A 573 -30.13 -4.13 -4.11
CA PHE A 573 -28.99 -3.24 -4.35
C PHE A 573 -28.77 -2.33 -3.16
N TRP A 574 -27.59 -1.68 -3.11
CA TRP A 574 -27.19 -0.77 -2.05
C TRP A 574 -26.71 0.54 -2.65
N LEU A 575 -26.95 1.63 -1.95
CA LEU A 575 -26.18 2.87 -2.08
C LEU A 575 -25.90 3.39 -0.68
N LYS A 576 -24.67 3.82 -0.44
CA LYS A 576 -24.38 4.68 0.71
C LYS A 576 -25.01 6.04 0.48
N VAL A 577 -25.43 6.71 1.55
CA VAL A 577 -26.12 8.01 1.42
C VAL A 577 -25.24 9.02 0.69
N TYR A 578 -23.93 9.07 0.97
CA TYR A 578 -23.01 9.96 0.25
C TYR A 578 -22.91 9.69 -1.28
N GLU A 579 -23.24 8.48 -1.75
CA GLU A 579 -23.26 8.12 -3.18
C GLU A 579 -24.53 8.62 -3.87
N ILE A 580 -25.57 8.97 -3.11
CA ILE A 580 -26.79 9.53 -3.65
C ILE A 580 -26.49 10.95 -4.17
N PRO A 581 -26.93 11.30 -5.39
CA PRO A 581 -26.71 12.61 -5.96
C PRO A 581 -27.25 13.73 -5.05
N GLU A 582 -26.39 14.69 -4.74
CA GLU A 582 -26.79 15.88 -4.00
C GLU A 582 -27.61 16.82 -4.90
N GLY A 583 -28.62 17.45 -4.33
CA GLY A 583 -29.42 18.43 -5.05
C GLY A 583 -30.21 19.34 -4.11
N ALA A 584 -30.41 20.58 -4.56
CA ALA A 584 -31.22 21.55 -3.84
C ALA A 584 -32.65 21.05 -3.63
N ARG A 585 -33.33 21.56 -2.59
CA ARG A 585 -34.73 21.22 -2.26
C ARG A 585 -35.69 21.33 -3.45
N SER A 586 -35.50 22.30 -4.34
CA SER A 586 -36.33 22.50 -5.55
C SER A 586 -35.97 21.63 -6.77
N SER A 587 -34.85 20.89 -6.74
CA SER A 587 -34.40 20.06 -7.87
C SER A 587 -35.10 18.70 -7.92
N LYS A 588 -35.22 18.08 -9.10
CA LYS A 588 -35.87 16.76 -9.25
C LYS A 588 -34.99 15.59 -8.80
N GLY A 589 -33.67 15.75 -8.72
CA GLY A 589 -32.74 14.64 -8.45
C GLY A 589 -32.37 13.85 -9.72
N ARG A 590 -31.92 12.60 -9.57
CA ARG A 590 -31.60 11.70 -10.70
C ARG A 590 -32.47 10.45 -10.68
N ALA A 591 -32.85 9.98 -11.86
CA ALA A 591 -33.58 8.71 -11.99
C ALA A 591 -32.75 7.56 -11.41
N ILE A 592 -33.35 6.74 -10.54
CA ILE A 592 -32.68 5.67 -9.80
C ILE A 592 -32.02 4.64 -10.72
N GLN A 593 -32.60 4.38 -11.89
CA GLN A 593 -32.06 3.50 -12.94
C GLN A 593 -30.67 3.95 -13.44
N ASN A 594 -30.33 5.23 -13.29
CA ASN A 594 -29.02 5.78 -13.66
C ASN A 594 -28.03 5.80 -12.49
N VAL A 595 -28.49 5.49 -11.26
CA VAL A 595 -27.67 5.50 -10.04
C VAL A 595 -27.29 4.07 -9.64
N ILE A 596 -28.20 3.10 -9.83
CA ILE A 596 -27.95 1.67 -9.61
C ILE A 596 -28.02 0.87 -10.92
N GLN A 597 -27.18 -0.16 -11.05
CA GLN A 597 -27.12 -1.01 -12.23
C GLN A 597 -28.23 -2.09 -12.21
N ILE A 598 -29.45 -1.72 -12.58
CA ILE A 598 -30.57 -2.66 -12.75
C ILE A 598 -30.81 -2.98 -14.23
N GLU A 599 -31.48 -4.10 -14.51
CA GLU A 599 -31.87 -4.44 -15.89
C GLU A 599 -32.92 -3.43 -16.41
N PRO A 600 -32.90 -3.08 -17.72
CA PRO A 600 -33.80 -2.04 -18.26
C PRO A 600 -35.30 -2.33 -18.10
N ASP A 601 -35.69 -3.60 -17.96
CA ASP A 601 -37.06 -4.07 -17.75
C ASP A 601 -37.38 -4.38 -16.28
N ASP A 602 -36.45 -4.13 -15.35
CA ASP A 602 -36.64 -4.27 -13.91
C ASP A 602 -36.92 -2.91 -13.26
N LYS A 603 -37.66 -2.91 -12.16
CA LYS A 603 -38.06 -1.67 -11.45
C LYS A 603 -37.90 -1.85 -9.94
N VAL A 604 -37.53 -0.77 -9.26
CA VAL A 604 -37.47 -0.75 -7.79
C VAL A 604 -38.89 -0.67 -7.24
N ARG A 605 -39.19 -1.54 -6.28
CA ARG A 605 -40.50 -1.65 -5.60
C ARG A 605 -40.47 -1.24 -4.14
N ALA A 606 -39.33 -1.38 -3.48
CA ALA A 606 -39.21 -1.03 -2.08
C ALA A 606 -37.84 -0.40 -1.76
N TYR A 607 -37.88 0.54 -0.82
CA TYR A 607 -36.75 1.34 -0.36
C TYR A 607 -36.63 1.18 1.14
N ILE A 608 -35.45 0.87 1.65
CA ILE A 608 -35.23 0.66 3.08
C ILE A 608 -33.96 1.39 3.48
N ASN A 609 -34.06 2.34 4.41
CA ASN A 609 -32.90 2.93 5.07
C ASN A 609 -32.40 2.01 6.20
N VAL A 610 -31.11 1.70 6.23
CA VAL A 610 -30.46 0.96 7.31
C VAL A 610 -29.29 1.77 7.88
N LYS A 611 -29.21 1.82 9.21
CA LYS A 611 -28.24 2.66 9.91
C LYS A 611 -26.81 2.20 9.66
N ARG A 612 -26.48 0.97 10.07
CA ARG A 612 -25.12 0.41 10.01
C ARG A 612 -25.16 -1.08 9.71
N LEU A 613 -24.59 -1.49 8.57
CA LEU A 613 -24.50 -2.91 8.18
C LEU A 613 -23.29 -3.64 8.79
N ASN A 614 -22.37 -2.90 9.42
CA ASN A 614 -21.21 -3.41 10.14
C ASN A 614 -21.49 -3.69 11.63
N ASP A 615 -22.66 -3.30 12.14
CA ASP A 615 -23.09 -3.60 13.50
C ASP A 615 -23.69 -5.02 13.55
N GLU A 616 -22.94 -5.95 14.15
CA GLU A 616 -23.33 -7.36 14.26
C GLU A 616 -24.63 -7.56 15.04
N GLU A 617 -24.89 -6.77 16.07
CA GLU A 617 -26.11 -6.90 16.88
C GLU A 617 -27.32 -6.43 16.06
N TYR A 618 -27.19 -5.28 15.40
CA TYR A 618 -28.25 -4.73 14.56
C TYR A 618 -28.62 -5.67 13.41
N VAL A 619 -27.63 -6.20 12.66
CA VAL A 619 -27.92 -7.06 11.50
C VAL A 619 -28.44 -8.45 11.87
N ASN A 620 -28.15 -8.92 13.09
CA ASN A 620 -28.65 -10.20 13.58
C ASN A 620 -30.05 -10.12 14.20
N ASN A 621 -30.45 -8.94 14.70
CA ASN A 621 -31.75 -8.71 15.34
C ASN A 621 -32.80 -8.10 14.40
N ASN A 622 -32.42 -7.64 13.20
CA ASN A 622 -33.37 -7.10 12.22
C ASN A 622 -33.58 -8.05 11.03
N PHE A 623 -34.77 -7.98 10.43
CA PHE A 623 -35.19 -8.85 9.33
C PHE A 623 -35.83 -8.06 8.19
N ILE A 624 -35.64 -8.56 6.97
CA ILE A 624 -36.34 -8.11 5.78
C ILE A 624 -37.49 -9.08 5.50
N ILE A 625 -38.71 -8.58 5.56
CA ILE A 625 -39.91 -9.28 5.11
C ILE A 625 -40.26 -8.82 3.71
N MET A 626 -40.48 -9.78 2.81
CA MET A 626 -40.87 -9.55 1.42
C MET A 626 -42.20 -10.26 1.14
N CYS A 627 -43.05 -9.64 0.34
CA CYS A 627 -44.26 -10.27 -0.19
C CYS A 627 -44.29 -10.20 -1.71
N THR A 628 -44.80 -11.25 -2.34
CA THR A 628 -45.02 -11.32 -3.79
C THR A 628 -46.49 -11.16 -4.13
N LYS A 629 -46.77 -10.96 -5.42
CA LYS A 629 -48.11 -10.80 -5.99
C LYS A 629 -48.98 -12.04 -5.76
N ASP A 630 -48.40 -13.23 -5.79
CA ASP A 630 -49.10 -14.50 -5.54
C ASP A 630 -49.35 -14.78 -4.04
N GLY A 631 -48.98 -13.86 -3.16
CA GLY A 631 -49.13 -14.01 -1.71
C GLY A 631 -48.08 -14.91 -1.06
N THR A 632 -46.92 -15.07 -1.71
CA THR A 632 -45.74 -15.68 -1.07
C THR A 632 -45.07 -14.65 -0.17
N ILE A 633 -44.82 -15.01 1.08
CA ILE A 633 -44.07 -14.20 2.05
C ILE A 633 -42.72 -14.85 2.37
N LYS A 634 -41.69 -14.03 2.52
CA LYS A 634 -40.36 -14.47 2.89
C LYS A 634 -39.76 -13.55 3.95
N LYS A 635 -39.11 -14.16 4.94
CA LYS A 635 -38.31 -13.48 5.95
C LYS A 635 -36.84 -13.85 5.78
N THR A 636 -35.96 -12.85 5.76
CA THR A 636 -34.50 -13.02 5.68
C THR A 636 -33.85 -12.15 6.75
N LYS A 637 -32.79 -12.62 7.42
CA LYS A 637 -32.00 -11.77 8.33
C LYS A 637 -31.32 -10.63 7.58
N LEU A 638 -31.20 -9.45 8.20
CA LEU A 638 -30.48 -8.32 7.61
C LEU A 638 -29.00 -8.64 7.36
N GLU A 639 -28.39 -9.48 8.20
CA GLU A 639 -27.03 -10.03 8.04
C GLU A 639 -26.77 -10.59 6.64
N ALA A 640 -27.78 -11.19 5.99
CA ALA A 640 -27.62 -11.73 4.64
C ALA A 640 -27.36 -10.65 3.56
N TYR A 641 -27.55 -9.37 3.91
CA TYR A 641 -27.35 -8.18 3.09
C TYR A 641 -26.22 -7.28 3.61
N SER A 642 -25.46 -7.69 4.63
CA SER A 642 -24.38 -6.89 5.24
C SER A 642 -23.13 -6.72 4.38
N ARG A 643 -23.04 -7.47 3.27
CA ARG A 643 -21.91 -7.44 2.33
C ARG A 643 -22.37 -6.95 0.95
N PRO A 644 -22.36 -5.62 0.71
CA PRO A 644 -22.79 -5.03 -0.55
C PRO A 644 -22.03 -5.57 -1.76
N ARG A 645 -22.70 -5.64 -2.91
CA ARG A 645 -22.09 -5.98 -4.20
C ARG A 645 -22.62 -5.03 -5.27
N GLN A 646 -21.73 -4.52 -6.12
CA GLN A 646 -22.06 -3.55 -7.17
C GLN A 646 -23.15 -4.08 -8.12
N ASN A 647 -23.09 -5.35 -8.49
CA ASN A 647 -24.08 -5.98 -9.38
C ASN A 647 -25.38 -6.37 -8.67
N GLY A 648 -25.57 -6.06 -7.39
CA GLY A 648 -26.71 -6.49 -6.59
C GLY A 648 -26.69 -7.98 -6.24
N VAL A 649 -27.69 -8.41 -5.46
CA VAL A 649 -27.86 -9.81 -5.07
C VAL A 649 -29.32 -10.27 -5.15
N ASN A 650 -29.54 -11.58 -5.24
CA ASN A 650 -30.89 -12.14 -5.12
C ASN A 650 -31.38 -11.98 -3.67
N ALA A 651 -32.60 -11.46 -3.50
CA ALA A 651 -33.27 -11.32 -2.22
C ALA A 651 -34.39 -12.34 -2.04
N ILE A 652 -35.14 -12.61 -3.12
CA ILE A 652 -36.19 -13.64 -3.21
C ILE A 652 -36.20 -14.23 -4.62
N VAL A 653 -36.54 -15.52 -4.74
CA VAL A 653 -36.75 -16.14 -6.05
C VAL A 653 -38.19 -15.88 -6.47
N ILE A 654 -38.35 -15.09 -7.53
CA ILE A 654 -39.64 -14.82 -8.17
C ILE A 654 -39.98 -15.93 -9.16
N ARG A 655 -41.20 -16.47 -9.08
CA ARG A 655 -41.69 -17.51 -10.00
C ARG A 655 -42.19 -16.86 -11.30
N GLU A 656 -42.28 -17.65 -12.35
CA GLU A 656 -42.85 -17.19 -13.63
C GLU A 656 -44.28 -16.67 -13.42
N GLY A 657 -44.53 -15.42 -13.82
CA GLY A 657 -45.82 -14.73 -13.63
C GLY A 657 -46.01 -14.02 -12.28
N ASP A 658 -45.11 -14.23 -11.32
CA ASP A 658 -45.11 -13.54 -10.03
C ASP A 658 -44.18 -12.31 -10.06
N GLN A 659 -44.28 -11.44 -9.06
CA GLN A 659 -43.39 -10.29 -8.88
C GLN A 659 -43.34 -9.88 -7.41
N LEU A 660 -42.22 -9.27 -6.99
CA LEU A 660 -42.14 -8.64 -5.67
C LEU A 660 -43.10 -7.44 -5.63
N ILE A 661 -43.90 -7.34 -4.58
CA ILE A 661 -44.78 -6.18 -4.36
C ILE A 661 -44.22 -5.19 -3.34
N GLU A 662 -43.57 -5.68 -2.28
CA GLU A 662 -43.15 -4.85 -1.15
C GLU A 662 -42.06 -5.56 -0.33
N ALA A 663 -41.18 -4.79 0.29
CA ALA A 663 -40.20 -5.24 1.27
C ALA A 663 -40.13 -4.26 2.45
N LYS A 664 -40.12 -4.79 3.68
CA LYS A 664 -40.05 -3.98 4.91
C LYS A 664 -38.99 -4.52 5.86
N LEU A 665 -38.32 -3.59 6.55
CA LEU A 665 -37.46 -3.89 7.69
C LEU A 665 -38.34 -4.10 8.93
N THR A 666 -38.02 -5.09 9.74
CA THR A 666 -38.81 -5.51 10.90
C THR A 666 -37.91 -5.98 12.05
N SER A 667 -38.40 -5.82 13.28
CA SER A 667 -37.68 -6.18 14.52
C SER A 667 -37.66 -7.68 14.85
N GLY A 668 -38.43 -8.50 14.13
CA GLY A 668 -38.68 -9.89 14.49
C GLY A 668 -39.98 -10.11 15.27
N GLN A 669 -40.62 -9.02 15.74
CA GLN A 669 -41.89 -9.04 16.49
C GLN A 669 -43.08 -8.43 15.72
N ALA A 670 -42.86 -7.90 14.52
CA ALA A 670 -43.86 -7.19 13.75
C ALA A 670 -45.04 -8.09 13.37
N GLU A 671 -46.19 -7.46 13.19
CA GLU A 671 -47.37 -8.08 12.64
C GLU A 671 -47.50 -7.74 11.16
N VAL A 672 -47.61 -8.78 10.34
CA VAL A 672 -47.72 -8.64 8.90
C VAL A 672 -49.17 -8.67 8.51
N MET A 673 -49.60 -7.67 7.73
CA MET A 673 -50.91 -7.66 7.10
C MET A 673 -50.80 -7.63 5.58
N ILE A 674 -51.45 -8.59 4.92
CA ILE A 674 -51.46 -8.73 3.47
C ILE A 674 -52.90 -8.62 2.97
N ALA A 675 -53.14 -7.76 1.97
CA ALA A 675 -54.46 -7.58 1.38
C ALA A 675 -54.52 -8.10 -0.06
N ALA A 676 -55.61 -8.77 -0.39
CA ALA A 676 -55.91 -9.29 -1.72
C ALA A 676 -56.98 -8.44 -2.42
N ARG A 677 -56.95 -8.45 -3.76
CA ARG A 677 -57.79 -7.63 -4.64
C ARG A 677 -59.29 -7.89 -4.47
N ASP A 678 -59.69 -9.08 -4.05
CA ASP A 678 -61.08 -9.41 -3.70
C ASP A 678 -61.59 -8.84 -2.37
N GLY A 679 -60.79 -8.02 -1.69
CA GLY A 679 -61.19 -7.34 -0.46
C GLY A 679 -61.08 -8.20 0.79
N LYS A 680 -60.17 -9.18 0.78
CA LYS A 680 -59.76 -9.94 1.97
C LYS A 680 -58.39 -9.46 2.44
N ALA A 681 -58.16 -9.47 3.75
CA ALA A 681 -56.85 -9.22 4.35
C ALA A 681 -56.55 -10.27 5.43
N ILE A 682 -55.29 -10.66 5.56
CA ILE A 682 -54.82 -11.56 6.61
C ILE A 682 -53.83 -10.80 7.50
N ARG A 683 -53.96 -10.95 8.83
CA ARG A 683 -53.02 -10.43 9.85
C ARG A 683 -52.42 -11.62 10.59
N PHE A 684 -51.10 -11.68 10.70
CA PHE A 684 -50.39 -12.72 11.44
C PHE A 684 -49.05 -12.18 11.97
N ASN A 685 -48.54 -12.78 13.05
CA ASN A 685 -47.25 -12.38 13.60
C ASN A 685 -46.10 -12.94 12.73
N GLU A 686 -45.08 -12.12 12.48
CA GLU A 686 -43.94 -12.49 11.62
C GLU A 686 -43.14 -13.68 12.15
N SER A 687 -43.18 -13.96 13.46
CA SER A 687 -42.54 -15.13 14.07
C SER A 687 -43.01 -16.46 13.50
N THR A 688 -44.21 -16.48 12.90
CA THR A 688 -44.74 -17.66 12.20
C THR A 688 -44.04 -17.95 10.86
N VAL A 689 -43.24 -17.01 10.36
CA VAL A 689 -42.41 -17.14 9.15
C VAL A 689 -40.96 -17.34 9.59
N ARG A 690 -40.41 -18.54 9.35
CA ARG A 690 -39.01 -18.82 9.68
C ARG A 690 -38.07 -17.99 8.78
N PRO A 691 -37.01 -17.36 9.32
CA PRO A 691 -35.99 -16.73 8.51
C PRO A 691 -35.23 -17.77 7.67
N ILE A 692 -35.09 -17.52 6.38
CA ILE A 692 -34.34 -18.36 5.43
C ILE A 692 -33.35 -17.52 4.63
N GLY A 693 -32.42 -18.17 3.92
CA GLY A 693 -31.42 -17.49 3.11
C GLY A 693 -31.98 -16.81 1.84
N ARG A 694 -31.13 -15.99 1.22
CA ARG A 694 -31.44 -15.18 0.02
C ARG A 694 -31.99 -15.95 -1.18
N VAL A 695 -31.65 -17.23 -1.36
CA VAL A 695 -32.09 -18.03 -2.52
C VAL A 695 -33.42 -18.77 -2.28
N GLY A 696 -34.02 -18.66 -1.10
CA GLY A 696 -35.34 -19.27 -0.84
C GLY A 696 -36.49 -18.55 -1.56
N ALA A 697 -37.52 -19.31 -1.97
CA ALA A 697 -38.75 -18.75 -2.57
C ALA A 697 -39.72 -18.16 -1.53
N GLY A 698 -39.66 -18.60 -0.27
CA GLY A 698 -40.60 -18.18 0.79
C GLY A 698 -41.70 -19.21 1.05
N VAL A 699 -42.69 -18.82 1.87
CA VAL A 699 -43.85 -19.64 2.27
C VAL A 699 -45.13 -18.88 1.95
N ARG A 700 -46.29 -19.55 1.96
CA ARG A 700 -47.57 -18.88 1.71
C ARG A 700 -47.93 -17.94 2.86
N GLY A 701 -48.13 -16.65 2.56
CA GLY A 701 -48.57 -15.62 3.50
C GLY A 701 -50.09 -15.48 3.53
N ILE A 702 -50.73 -15.47 2.37
CA ILE A 702 -52.20 -15.47 2.21
C ILE A 702 -52.62 -16.53 1.17
N SER A 703 -53.78 -17.14 1.36
CA SER A 703 -54.39 -18.01 0.35
C SER A 703 -55.41 -17.22 -0.48
N ILE A 704 -55.09 -17.02 -1.74
CA ILE A 704 -55.92 -16.35 -2.75
C ILE A 704 -56.37 -17.35 -3.83
N GLU A 705 -57.39 -16.98 -4.59
CA GLU A 705 -57.87 -17.75 -5.75
C GLU A 705 -57.02 -17.43 -6.99
N GLU A 706 -57.01 -18.28 -8.02
CA GLU A 706 -56.14 -18.10 -9.20
C GLU A 706 -56.39 -16.79 -9.97
N SER A 707 -57.59 -16.21 -9.85
CA SER A 707 -57.95 -14.92 -10.47
C SER A 707 -57.74 -13.71 -9.56
N ASP A 708 -57.27 -13.92 -8.34
CA ASP A 708 -57.05 -12.88 -7.32
C ASP A 708 -55.54 -12.63 -7.16
N GLU A 709 -55.17 -11.46 -6.64
CA GLU A 709 -53.77 -11.04 -6.50
C GLU A 709 -53.59 -10.20 -5.24
N VAL A 710 -52.39 -10.23 -4.66
CA VAL A 710 -52.05 -9.35 -3.55
C VAL A 710 -51.84 -7.92 -4.05
N VAL A 711 -52.46 -6.97 -3.36
CA VAL A 711 -52.40 -5.53 -3.71
C VAL A 711 -51.48 -4.73 -2.79
N GLY A 712 -51.06 -5.29 -1.67
CA GLY A 712 -50.08 -4.66 -0.79
C GLY A 712 -49.82 -5.44 0.50
N MET A 713 -48.74 -5.06 1.18
CA MET A 713 -48.34 -5.57 2.48
C MET A 713 -47.99 -4.39 3.39
N ILE A 714 -48.44 -4.45 4.63
CA ILE A 714 -47.99 -3.55 5.70
C ILE A 714 -47.40 -4.39 6.84
N CYS A 715 -46.37 -3.87 7.50
CA CYS A 715 -45.80 -4.46 8.70
C CYS A 715 -45.96 -3.44 9.83
N VAL A 716 -46.59 -3.85 10.92
CA VAL A 716 -46.90 -2.98 12.05
C VAL A 716 -46.22 -3.53 13.29
N GLU A 717 -45.39 -2.72 13.94
CA GLU A 717 -44.71 -3.11 15.19
C GLU A 717 -45.70 -3.04 16.38
N PRO A 718 -45.48 -3.82 17.46
CA PRO A 718 -46.45 -4.00 18.55
C PRO A 718 -46.99 -2.72 19.22
N ASP A 719 -46.22 -1.63 19.24
CA ASP A 719 -46.60 -0.36 19.89
C ASP A 719 -47.12 0.71 18.90
N SER A 720 -47.33 0.36 17.64
CA SER A 720 -47.77 1.30 16.61
C SER A 720 -49.24 1.69 16.77
N LYS A 721 -49.53 2.98 16.64
CA LYS A 721 -50.90 3.55 16.63
C LYS A 721 -51.46 3.73 15.21
N GLN A 722 -50.89 3.03 14.23
CA GLN A 722 -51.30 3.16 12.84
C GLN A 722 -52.63 2.48 12.57
N ASP A 723 -53.50 3.19 11.88
CA ASP A 723 -54.72 2.65 11.31
C ASP A 723 -54.45 1.98 9.96
N VAL A 724 -55.33 1.07 9.56
CA VAL A 724 -55.33 0.47 8.23
C VAL A 724 -56.25 1.25 7.31
N LEU A 725 -55.68 1.88 6.29
CA LEU A 725 -56.41 2.49 5.20
C LEU A 725 -56.46 1.56 3.98
N VAL A 726 -57.66 1.36 3.44
CA VAL A 726 -57.88 0.59 2.21
C VAL A 726 -58.65 1.41 1.18
N LEU A 727 -58.29 1.28 -0.10
CA LEU A 727 -58.95 1.97 -1.22
C LEU A 727 -59.27 0.98 -2.36
N SER A 728 -60.44 1.13 -2.97
CA SER A 728 -60.94 0.35 -4.11
C SER A 728 -60.95 1.15 -5.42
N GLU A 729 -61.02 0.44 -6.55
CA GLU A 729 -60.85 0.99 -7.90
C GLU A 729 -61.85 2.10 -8.28
N ASN A 730 -63.07 2.10 -7.74
CA ASN A 730 -64.07 3.14 -8.00
C ASN A 730 -64.01 4.33 -7.01
N GLY A 731 -62.90 4.46 -6.25
CA GLY A 731 -62.66 5.59 -5.37
C GLY A 731 -63.34 5.51 -4.00
N TYR A 732 -63.72 4.30 -3.56
CA TYR A 732 -64.24 4.08 -2.21
C TYR A 732 -63.12 3.58 -1.31
N GLY A 733 -63.03 4.13 -0.10
CA GLY A 733 -62.06 3.66 0.87
C GLY A 733 -62.48 3.95 2.29
N LYS A 734 -61.70 3.42 3.22
CA LYS A 734 -61.95 3.57 4.64
C LYS A 734 -60.67 3.44 5.44
N ARG A 735 -60.72 4.03 6.63
CA ARG A 735 -59.74 3.87 7.69
C ARG A 735 -60.34 2.95 8.75
N THR A 736 -59.58 1.96 9.21
CA THR A 736 -60.04 0.99 10.20
C THR A 736 -58.93 0.77 11.20
N ASP A 737 -59.29 0.81 12.48
CA ASP A 737 -58.40 0.48 13.58
C ASP A 737 -57.78 -0.90 13.38
N LEU A 738 -56.49 -1.04 13.65
CA LEU A 738 -55.78 -2.30 13.47
C LEU A 738 -56.41 -3.43 14.30
N ASP A 739 -56.93 -3.15 15.50
CA ASP A 739 -57.49 -4.15 16.43
C ASP A 739 -58.79 -4.80 15.94
N GLU A 740 -59.49 -4.18 14.99
CA GLU A 740 -60.63 -4.80 14.30
C GLU A 740 -60.21 -6.03 13.47
N TYR A 741 -58.93 -6.11 13.07
CA TYR A 741 -58.36 -7.24 12.35
C TYR A 741 -57.83 -8.27 13.33
N ARG A 742 -58.59 -9.36 13.54
CA ARG A 742 -58.11 -10.49 14.35
C ARG A 742 -56.82 -11.08 13.77
N ILE A 743 -55.89 -11.44 14.65
CA ILE A 743 -54.70 -12.21 14.30
C ILE A 743 -55.13 -13.65 13.92
N THR A 744 -54.58 -14.15 12.84
CA THR A 744 -54.83 -15.50 12.30
C THR A 744 -53.52 -16.22 11.98
N ASN A 745 -53.59 -17.51 11.63
CA ASN A 745 -52.42 -18.22 11.10
C ASN A 745 -52.12 -17.78 9.66
N ARG A 746 -50.85 -17.58 9.32
CA ARG A 746 -50.41 -17.33 7.93
C ARG A 746 -50.93 -18.40 6.96
N GLY A 747 -51.15 -18.02 5.71
CA GLY A 747 -51.64 -18.91 4.65
C GLY A 747 -53.15 -19.19 4.71
N GLY A 748 -53.88 -18.55 5.62
CA GLY A 748 -55.34 -18.54 5.61
C GLY A 748 -55.94 -17.69 4.47
N LYS A 749 -57.26 -17.77 4.29
CA LYS A 749 -57.99 -16.96 3.28
C LYS A 749 -58.15 -15.48 3.65
N GLY A 750 -57.77 -15.09 4.87
CA GLY A 750 -58.01 -13.75 5.41
C GLY A 750 -59.47 -13.49 5.80
N VAL A 751 -59.71 -12.31 6.36
CA VAL A 751 -61.02 -11.77 6.73
C VAL A 751 -61.40 -10.64 5.78
N LYS A 752 -62.71 -10.36 5.62
CA LYS A 752 -63.14 -9.21 4.81
C LYS A 752 -62.57 -7.90 5.38
N THR A 753 -61.86 -7.17 4.52
CA THR A 753 -61.28 -5.84 4.77
C THR A 753 -62.05 -4.73 4.08
N ILE A 754 -62.86 -5.04 3.06
CA ILE A 754 -63.81 -4.13 2.42
C ILE A 754 -64.91 -4.97 1.76
N ASN A 755 -66.13 -4.43 1.66
CA ASN A 755 -67.20 -5.11 0.94
C ASN A 755 -67.17 -4.76 -0.55
N VAL A 756 -66.53 -5.61 -1.36
CA VAL A 756 -66.45 -5.47 -2.82
C VAL A 756 -67.83 -5.68 -3.46
N THR A 757 -68.28 -4.68 -4.22
CA THR A 757 -69.53 -4.64 -4.98
C THR A 757 -69.28 -3.96 -6.32
N GLU A 758 -70.22 -4.03 -7.27
CA GLU A 758 -70.10 -3.26 -8.53
C GLU A 758 -69.90 -1.76 -8.28
N LYS A 759 -70.49 -1.23 -7.19
CA LYS A 759 -70.34 0.18 -6.80
C LYS A 759 -68.93 0.52 -6.32
N THR A 760 -68.34 -0.30 -5.46
CA THR A 760 -67.01 -0.04 -4.89
C THR A 760 -65.88 -0.46 -5.85
N GLY A 761 -66.12 -1.50 -6.63
CA GLY A 761 -65.08 -2.22 -7.37
C GLY A 761 -64.11 -2.97 -6.44
N LYS A 762 -63.11 -3.62 -7.06
CA LYS A 762 -62.05 -4.40 -6.42
C LYS A 762 -61.11 -3.52 -5.58
N LEU A 763 -60.46 -4.12 -4.59
CA LEU A 763 -59.45 -3.45 -3.77
C LEU A 763 -58.18 -3.19 -4.57
N ILE A 764 -57.55 -2.04 -4.39
CA ILE A 764 -56.32 -1.68 -5.14
C ILE A 764 -55.15 -1.27 -4.24
N SER A 765 -55.39 -0.93 -2.97
CA SER A 765 -54.33 -0.50 -2.07
C SER A 765 -54.67 -0.74 -0.60
N ILE A 766 -53.63 -1.00 0.18
CA ILE A 766 -53.62 -1.05 1.64
C ILE A 766 -52.44 -0.20 2.12
N GLN A 767 -52.67 0.64 3.13
CA GLN A 767 -51.67 1.54 3.70
C GLN A 767 -51.78 1.52 5.23
N ALA A 768 -50.64 1.60 5.92
CA ALA A 768 -50.60 1.89 7.36
C ALA A 768 -50.45 3.40 7.50
N VAL A 769 -51.39 4.06 8.18
CA VAL A 769 -51.48 5.51 8.22
C VAL A 769 -51.76 6.04 9.62
N THR A 770 -51.35 7.28 9.87
CA THR A 770 -51.77 8.11 11.02
C THR A 770 -52.59 9.29 10.53
N ASP A 771 -53.07 10.13 11.47
CA ASP A 771 -53.73 11.40 11.14
C ASP A 771 -52.77 12.42 10.49
N ASP A 772 -51.45 12.20 10.60
CA ASP A 772 -50.36 13.03 10.06
C ASP A 772 -49.96 12.61 8.62
N ASN A 773 -50.80 11.82 7.97
CA ASN A 773 -50.60 11.42 6.59
C ASN A 773 -51.65 12.04 5.66
N ASP A 774 -51.22 12.32 4.43
CA ASP A 774 -52.10 12.55 3.30
C ASP A 774 -52.13 11.32 2.41
N LEU A 775 -53.30 11.03 1.83
CA LEU A 775 -53.46 10.02 0.80
C LEU A 775 -53.33 10.68 -0.58
N MET A 776 -52.32 10.27 -1.34
CA MET A 776 -52.12 10.64 -2.73
C MET A 776 -52.73 9.59 -3.65
N ILE A 777 -53.59 10.02 -4.56
CA ILE A 777 -54.26 9.18 -5.55
C ILE A 777 -53.95 9.74 -6.94
N ILE A 778 -53.40 8.89 -7.81
CA ILE A 778 -53.18 9.21 -9.22
C ILE A 778 -54.13 8.37 -10.05
N ASN A 779 -54.86 9.00 -10.98
CA ASN A 779 -55.67 8.28 -11.95
C ASN A 779 -54.91 8.02 -13.26
N ARG A 780 -55.45 7.18 -14.13
CA ARG A 780 -54.83 6.85 -15.44
C ARG A 780 -54.77 8.04 -16.39
N SER A 781 -55.61 9.07 -16.17
CA SER A 781 -55.56 10.32 -16.94
C SER A 781 -54.51 11.33 -16.45
N GLY A 782 -53.73 11.01 -15.41
CA GLY A 782 -52.63 11.83 -14.89
C GLY A 782 -53.04 12.89 -13.85
N LEU A 783 -54.33 12.96 -13.48
CA LEU A 783 -54.79 13.79 -12.37
C LEU A 783 -54.32 13.19 -11.03
N THR A 784 -53.61 14.00 -10.27
CA THR A 784 -53.16 13.69 -8.91
C THR A 784 -54.06 14.40 -7.90
N ILE A 785 -54.57 13.66 -6.92
CA ILE A 785 -55.47 14.15 -5.88
C ILE A 785 -54.87 13.81 -4.51
N ARG A 786 -54.80 14.82 -3.64
CA ARG A 786 -54.29 14.73 -2.28
C ARG A 786 -55.43 14.89 -1.29
N THR A 787 -55.61 13.93 -0.39
CA THR A 787 -56.70 13.95 0.62
C THR A 787 -56.12 13.67 1.99
N ALA A 788 -56.37 14.53 2.97
CA ALA A 788 -55.89 14.31 4.34
C ALA A 788 -56.53 13.07 4.97
N VAL A 789 -55.72 12.18 5.55
CA VAL A 789 -56.20 10.94 6.18
C VAL A 789 -57.11 11.25 7.36
N SER A 790 -56.87 12.35 8.07
CA SER A 790 -57.72 12.88 9.15
C SER A 790 -59.16 13.18 8.74
N GLN A 791 -59.43 13.39 7.44
CA GLN A 791 -60.79 13.59 6.92
C GLN A 791 -61.54 12.27 6.67
N ILE A 792 -60.82 11.14 6.64
CA ILE A 792 -61.39 9.80 6.41
C ILE A 792 -61.74 9.20 7.77
N ARG A 793 -63.05 9.15 8.06
CA ARG A 793 -63.53 8.61 9.33
C ARG A 793 -63.21 7.14 9.51
N LEU A 794 -62.95 6.76 10.76
CA LEU A 794 -62.85 5.36 11.18
C LEU A 794 -64.16 4.61 10.93
N ALA A 795 -64.05 3.42 10.35
CA ALA A 795 -65.15 2.51 10.09
C ALA A 795 -64.71 1.06 10.30
N GLY A 796 -65.66 0.19 10.67
CA GLY A 796 -65.40 -1.23 10.85
C GLY A 796 -64.95 -1.94 9.56
N ARG A 797 -64.29 -3.08 9.71
CA ARG A 797 -63.61 -3.79 8.61
C ARG A 797 -64.51 -4.23 7.45
N ALA A 798 -65.73 -4.69 7.72
CA ALA A 798 -66.62 -5.30 6.72
C ALA A 798 -67.63 -4.30 6.14
N THR A 799 -67.22 -3.04 5.94
CA THR A 799 -68.05 -1.97 5.39
C THR A 799 -67.62 -1.61 3.96
N GLN A 800 -68.42 -0.82 3.24
CA GLN A 800 -68.07 -0.33 1.90
C GLN A 800 -67.11 0.87 1.92
N GLY A 801 -66.95 1.52 3.06
CA GLY A 801 -66.24 2.79 3.17
C GLY A 801 -67.00 3.98 2.59
N VAL A 802 -66.32 5.13 2.55
CA VAL A 802 -66.82 6.38 1.99
C VAL A 802 -66.15 6.65 0.65
N ARG A 803 -66.77 7.48 -0.18
CA ARG A 803 -66.15 7.92 -1.43
C ARG A 803 -65.04 8.93 -1.10
N ILE A 804 -63.80 8.55 -1.37
CA ILE A 804 -62.62 9.40 -1.17
C ILE A 804 -62.37 10.26 -2.41
N ILE A 805 -62.64 9.72 -3.60
CA ILE A 805 -62.42 10.40 -4.88
C ILE A 805 -63.62 10.18 -5.81
N ASN A 806 -63.95 11.19 -6.60
CA ASN A 806 -64.91 11.08 -7.70
C ASN A 806 -64.15 10.93 -9.03
N LEU A 807 -64.25 9.75 -9.65
CA LEU A 807 -63.61 9.47 -10.94
C LEU A 807 -64.50 9.98 -12.08
N ARG A 808 -63.86 10.48 -13.15
CA ARG A 808 -64.56 10.81 -14.40
C ARG A 808 -64.94 9.52 -15.15
N GLU A 809 -65.94 9.61 -16.00
CA GLU A 809 -66.42 8.46 -16.79
C GLU A 809 -65.30 7.93 -17.71
N GLY A 810 -64.96 6.64 -17.58
CA GLY A 810 -63.84 6.01 -18.31
C GLY A 810 -62.46 6.14 -17.66
N ASP A 811 -62.35 6.80 -16.51
CA ASP A 811 -61.10 6.97 -15.77
C ASP A 811 -60.99 5.96 -14.62
N ALA A 812 -59.76 5.59 -14.25
CA ALA A 812 -59.50 4.59 -13.21
C ALA A 812 -58.29 4.99 -12.36
N ILE A 813 -58.25 4.53 -11.12
CA ILE A 813 -57.09 4.78 -10.26
C ILE A 813 -55.88 3.98 -10.76
N ALA A 814 -54.75 4.64 -10.90
CA ALA A 814 -53.47 4.08 -11.32
C ALA A 814 -52.55 3.78 -10.13
N SER A 815 -52.48 4.69 -9.15
CA SER A 815 -51.62 4.54 -7.97
C SER A 815 -52.25 5.20 -6.74
N VAL A 816 -51.93 4.67 -5.56
CA VAL A 816 -52.42 5.12 -4.26
C VAL A 816 -51.30 4.98 -3.25
N MET A 817 -50.95 6.06 -2.56
CA MET A 817 -49.93 6.01 -1.52
C MET A 817 -50.21 6.97 -0.38
N ALA A 818 -49.81 6.58 0.83
CA ALA A 818 -49.74 7.49 1.97
C ALA A 818 -48.42 8.27 1.94
N VAL A 819 -48.50 9.59 2.05
CA VAL A 819 -47.36 10.51 2.12
C VAL A 819 -47.48 11.38 3.39
N PRO A 820 -46.39 11.98 3.90
CA PRO A 820 -46.47 12.93 5.01
C PRO A 820 -47.40 14.12 4.68
N ALA A 821 -48.11 14.70 5.67
CA ALA A 821 -49.10 15.74 5.41
C ALA A 821 -48.48 17.03 4.84
N ALA A 822 -49.30 17.83 4.13
CA ALA A 822 -48.83 18.98 3.33
C ALA A 822 -48.28 20.17 4.14
N GLY A 823 -48.12 20.03 5.45
CA GLY A 823 -47.51 21.00 6.36
C GLY A 823 -46.31 20.46 7.16
N ASP A 824 -45.98 19.17 7.02
CA ASP A 824 -44.96 18.49 7.85
C ASP A 824 -43.55 18.54 7.25
N GLU A 825 -43.24 19.56 6.46
CA GLU A 825 -41.84 19.81 6.06
C GLU A 825 -40.97 20.20 7.27
N ASP A 826 -41.56 20.46 8.44
CA ASP A 826 -40.88 20.98 9.63
C ASP A 826 -40.99 20.13 10.93
N GLU A 827 -41.88 19.13 11.05
CA GLU A 827 -42.16 18.50 12.37
C GLU A 827 -41.51 17.13 12.66
N GLU A 828 -40.97 16.38 11.70
CA GLU A 828 -40.34 15.06 11.99
C GLU A 828 -38.89 15.11 12.55
N VAL A 829 -38.32 16.30 12.82
CA VAL A 829 -36.89 16.45 13.21
C VAL A 829 -36.65 16.45 14.74
N GLN A 830 -37.57 15.93 15.56
CA GLN A 830 -37.35 15.85 17.01
C GLN A 830 -37.34 14.41 17.56
N SER A 831 -36.14 13.83 17.64
CA SER A 831 -35.62 13.12 18.84
C SER A 831 -34.30 12.40 18.54
N ALA A 832 -33.18 13.03 18.86
CA ALA A 832 -31.92 12.35 19.15
C ALA A 832 -31.19 13.15 20.25
N GLU A 833 -30.89 12.47 21.34
CA GLU A 833 -30.39 13.00 22.61
C GLU A 833 -29.09 13.81 22.46
N VAL A 834 -29.08 15.04 22.98
CA VAL A 834 -27.86 15.80 23.23
C VAL A 834 -27.34 15.37 24.60
N ALA A 835 -26.27 14.60 24.61
CA ALA A 835 -25.50 14.31 25.82
C ALA A 835 -24.91 15.63 26.35
N ALA A 836 -25.29 15.98 27.57
CA ALA A 836 -24.77 17.12 28.30
C ALA A 836 -23.31 16.88 28.70
N THR A 837 -22.38 17.57 28.04
CA THR A 837 -21.08 17.89 28.63
C THR A 837 -21.19 19.25 29.31
N GLY A 838 -21.34 19.19 30.63
CA GLY A 838 -21.20 20.38 31.48
C GLY A 838 -19.75 20.85 31.45
N ASN A 839 -19.56 22.15 31.20
CA ASN A 839 -18.48 22.88 31.81
C ASN A 839 -18.96 24.31 32.06
N ASP A 840 -19.32 24.57 33.32
CA ASP A 840 -19.44 25.90 33.89
C ASP A 840 -18.07 26.58 33.84
N ALA A 841 -18.00 27.72 33.17
CA ALA A 841 -17.13 28.82 33.54
C ALA A 841 -17.61 30.11 32.84
N THR A 842 -18.50 30.83 33.50
CA THR A 842 -18.57 32.29 33.36
C THR A 842 -17.22 32.90 33.74
N PRO A 843 -16.83 34.01 33.08
CA PRO A 843 -16.79 35.23 33.87
C PRO A 843 -17.46 36.43 33.20
N GLU A 844 -17.85 37.33 34.08
CA GLU A 844 -18.60 38.56 33.88
C GLU A 844 -17.97 39.55 32.91
N ALA A 845 -18.84 40.34 32.30
CA ALA A 845 -18.50 41.58 31.62
C ALA A 845 -18.28 42.71 32.65
N ASP A 846 -17.17 43.45 32.55
CA ASP A 846 -17.17 44.88 32.82
C ASP A 846 -16.02 45.63 32.11
N ARG A 847 -16.44 46.46 31.14
CA ARG A 847 -15.93 47.79 30.73
C ARG A 847 -14.64 48.01 29.90
N PRO A 848 -14.62 49.12 29.13
CA PRO A 848 -13.65 49.39 28.06
C PRO A 848 -12.55 50.38 28.48
N ALA A 849 -11.41 50.35 27.78
CA ALA A 849 -10.48 51.48 27.69
C ALA A 849 -9.64 51.40 26.41
N GLU A 850 -9.40 52.58 25.84
CA GLU A 850 -8.41 52.96 24.82
C GLU A 850 -7.03 52.33 25.13
N GLU A 851 -6.23 51.90 24.15
CA GLU A 851 -5.52 52.69 23.12
C GLU A 851 -5.16 51.81 21.91
#